data_AF-A0AAJ0CBS5-F1
#
_entry.id   AF-A0AAJ0CBS5-F1
#
_cell.length_a   1.000
_cell.length_b   1.000
_cell.length_c   1.000
_cell.angle_alpha   90.00
_cell.angle_beta   90.00
_cell.angle_gamma   90.00
#
_symmetry.space_group_name_H-M   'P 1'
#
loop_
_entity.id
_entity.type
_entity.pdbx_description
1 polymer ?
#
loop_
_entity_poly.entity_id
_entity_poly.type
_entity_poly.pdbx_seq_one_letter_code
_entity_poly.pdbx_strand_id
1 'polypeptide(L)'
;MRSEDDNVEASEPQHKYRRLNPFSTAHQGKDSAHSAVYWPRDLLPTTVPNAQVLTYGYDTNIRHWAGQPVSHNTVRDIAWDFLVALEAIRRAKPTRPLLFVVHSLGGIIVKELLRRSSGLCQGQKRLRAVFESTIGIMFFGTPHGGADPRRFLQHAAEMVVKAIGYTANEQIVKTLLPSSERLRELRDEFVPLAQEQQWVIHSFQEELGIMALGSRKVVEDTSSYLNIPTVETTEHIRRNHMAMCRFSGPDDAEYKKVAAALRRMTTNLPENRVPNPGASLTMEQRQQLRDSLKFDQIDARHMSIKIAHAKTCKWLKKKDEYLDWLNPSKFPEHHGFLWVRGNPGTGKSTLMKFALAQARRTMKERIILSFFFNARGGALEKSTVGMYRSLLLQLLDSIPALDAMFDSLCLIAWPRDGHMQWSVELLKDLFEQAVQSLGQSQVICFIDALDECDEDQIRDMLSFFEHIGELAVVSNTRFQVCISSRHYPYITIARGLGLVLEGQEGHRQDITNYIDTELKIGHSKAAEEIRAELQTKATGIFMWVVLVVDILNKEHDRGRIHTLRKRLREIPAGLHDLFRDILTRDTRDKDELILCIQWVLFAKKPLRPEELYYAVLAGTEPDSLEPWDQKLTTLDTIRRFILDSSKGLAETTKSKTPVVQFIHESVRDFLLKDNGLQEIWPDPGGRFQGPSHERLKECCLKYISTDIAKSLHLPEPLPVASSEDAASLRDLAQQSYPFLEYAVHSILHHADEAESEDIVQLDFLQSFPLQSWINMHNLLERYQARRLTSEASLLYILAERNLARLIQAHFSTSSPLEASKERYENPFFAALATESTDATQALAKLELCKSTGLLTSFQRLCQSYLEDSNQIPKLSRNSLLLKKPIELAKQGKVELTRLLLATGKVEVNTRDHRGQTLLSQAAENGHEAVVKLLLATGKVDVNAKDNLGQTLLSQAAENGHKAVAELLLATGKVDVNAKDDPGWTPLSWAARNGHKAVDVDAKDNLGQTPLSQAARNGREAIAELLLATGKVDVNAKDDSGWTPLSWAARNGHKAVAELLLATGKVDVDAKDNLGQTPLSQAARNGREAIVELLLATGKVDVNAKDDSGWTPLSQAARNGREAIAKLLLATGKVDVNAKDNSWQTPLLQAARNGHEAIAELLLATGKVDVDAKDNFGQTPLSWAARNGHEAIAELLLATGKVDVNAKDDLGCRFHGLLGIGTRL
;
A
#
# COMPACT_ATOMS: atom_id res chain seq x y z
N MET A 1 -5.26 -16.79 51.66
CA MET A 1 -6.41 -16.24 50.91
C MET A 1 -5.94 -14.94 50.27
N ARG A 2 -5.82 -14.95 48.91
CA ARG A 2 -5.65 -13.84 47.94
C ARG A 2 -4.44 -12.88 48.15
N SER A 3 -3.33 -13.01 47.40
CA SER A 3 -3.04 -12.69 45.97
C SER A 3 -2.96 -11.17 45.72
N GLU A 4 -2.01 -10.56 45.00
CA GLU A 4 -0.80 -10.90 44.20
C GLU A 4 -0.26 -9.50 43.78
N ASP A 5 1.04 -9.20 43.93
CA ASP A 5 2.10 -9.15 42.87
C ASP A 5 1.97 -7.96 41.89
N ASP A 6 3.00 -7.25 41.41
CA ASP A 6 4.43 -7.10 41.71
C ASP A 6 4.99 -5.98 40.77
N ASN A 7 6.21 -5.48 41.06
CA ASN A 7 7.17 -4.77 40.17
C ASN A 7 6.85 -3.33 39.66
N VAL A 8 7.56 -2.27 40.03
CA VAL A 8 9.02 -1.92 39.90
C VAL A 8 9.50 -1.88 38.45
N GLU A 9 9.79 -0.68 37.93
CA GLU A 9 11.11 -0.41 37.33
C GLU A 9 11.41 1.07 37.08
N ALA A 10 12.70 1.36 37.25
CA ALA A 10 13.38 2.63 37.09
C ALA A 10 13.55 3.04 35.63
N SER A 11 13.72 4.33 35.36
CA SER A 11 14.48 4.76 34.19
C SER A 11 15.28 6.04 34.48
N GLU A 12 16.61 5.88 34.42
CA GLU A 12 17.60 6.94 34.30
C GLU A 12 17.66 7.51 32.87
N PRO A 13 18.20 8.75 32.71
CA PRO A 13 18.15 9.51 31.47
C PRO A 13 19.35 9.25 30.54
N GLN A 14 19.06 9.30 29.24
CA GLN A 14 20.00 9.12 28.14
C GLN A 14 20.95 10.31 27.91
N HIS A 15 22.23 9.99 27.70
CA HIS A 15 23.25 10.89 27.15
C HIS A 15 22.95 11.31 25.69
N LYS A 16 22.99 12.63 25.43
CA LYS A 16 23.09 13.20 24.07
C LYS A 16 24.50 12.96 23.50
N TYR A 17 24.58 12.37 22.30
CA TYR A 17 25.69 12.57 21.36
C TYR A 17 25.12 13.04 20.02
N ARG A 18 25.61 14.19 19.54
CA ARG A 18 25.38 14.73 18.19
C ARG A 18 26.13 13.83 17.20
N ARG A 19 25.42 13.12 16.32
CA ARG A 19 25.99 12.36 15.19
C ARG A 19 25.89 13.19 13.91
N LEU A 20 27.02 13.48 13.28
CA LEU A 20 27.13 13.78 11.85
C LEU A 20 26.43 12.64 11.06
N ASN A 21 25.34 12.90 10.36
CA ASN A 21 24.70 11.85 9.57
C ASN A 21 25.25 11.94 8.14
N PRO A 22 25.86 10.89 7.54
CA PRO A 22 26.17 10.89 6.11
C PRO A 22 24.89 10.88 5.23
N PHE A 23 23.73 10.89 5.87
CA PHE A 23 22.43 11.17 5.27
C PHE A 23 22.06 12.63 5.55
N SER A 24 22.69 13.57 4.84
CA SER A 24 22.24 14.96 4.76
C SER A 24 21.41 15.16 3.50
N THR A 25 20.22 15.69 3.72
CA THR A 25 19.37 16.31 2.70
C THR A 25 19.97 17.67 2.34
N ALA A 26 20.30 17.89 1.06
CA ALA A 26 20.43 19.23 0.50
C ALA A 26 20.37 19.22 -1.04
N HIS A 27 19.23 19.65 -1.59
CA HIS A 27 19.10 20.79 -2.51
C HIS A 27 17.77 20.69 -3.26
N GLN A 28 16.70 21.27 -2.69
CA GLN A 28 15.64 21.84 -3.50
C GLN A 28 15.89 23.35 -3.56
N GLY A 29 16.25 23.80 -4.75
CA GLY A 29 16.35 25.20 -5.11
C GLY A 29 16.11 25.35 -6.60
N LYS A 30 14.99 26.00 -6.94
CA LYS A 30 14.56 26.59 -8.22
C LYS A 30 13.88 25.68 -9.27
N ASP A 31 12.56 25.87 -9.33
CA ASP A 31 11.74 26.15 -10.52
C ASP A 31 12.04 25.42 -11.85
N SER A 32 11.19 24.45 -12.17
CA SER A 32 10.44 24.36 -13.44
C SER A 32 9.55 23.11 -13.40
N ALA A 33 8.37 23.19 -14.02
CA ALA A 33 7.35 22.15 -14.05
C ALA A 33 7.90 20.82 -14.60
N HIS A 34 8.19 19.87 -13.72
CA HIS A 34 8.49 18.49 -14.07
C HIS A 34 7.81 17.53 -13.08
N SER A 35 7.32 16.41 -13.61
CA SER A 35 6.73 15.31 -12.84
C SER A 35 7.59 14.96 -11.62
N ALA A 36 6.97 14.67 -10.48
CA ALA A 36 7.70 14.26 -9.29
C ALA A 36 8.54 13.01 -9.61
N VAL A 37 9.87 13.13 -9.46
CA VAL A 37 10.82 12.03 -9.65
C VAL A 37 11.24 11.51 -8.28
N TYR A 38 10.93 10.25 -8.02
CA TYR A 38 11.32 9.54 -6.81
C TYR A 38 12.52 8.64 -7.10
N TRP A 39 13.48 8.64 -6.18
CA TRP A 39 14.62 7.72 -6.17
C TRP A 39 14.33 6.53 -5.24
N PRO A 40 15.05 5.40 -5.34
CA PRO A 40 14.89 4.28 -4.41
C PRO A 40 14.89 4.73 -2.95
N ARG A 41 15.77 5.67 -2.57
CA ARG A 41 15.87 6.17 -1.18
C ARG A 41 14.58 6.83 -0.66
N ASP A 42 13.77 7.39 -1.56
CA ASP A 42 12.55 8.14 -1.21
C ASP A 42 11.37 7.20 -0.97
N LEU A 43 11.45 5.95 -1.46
CA LEU A 43 10.35 4.97 -1.46
C LEU A 43 10.62 3.71 -0.62
N LEU A 44 11.89 3.37 -0.34
CA LEU A 44 12.33 2.15 0.36
C LEU A 44 12.25 2.12 1.91
N PRO A 45 12.33 3.24 2.67
CA PRO A 45 12.45 3.17 4.14
C PRO A 45 11.22 2.64 4.90
N THR A 46 10.05 2.60 4.28
CA THR A 46 8.79 2.16 4.92
C THR A 46 8.46 0.68 4.68
N THR A 47 9.22 -0.03 3.83
CA THR A 47 8.86 -1.37 3.33
C THR A 47 9.57 -2.54 4.03
N VAL A 48 10.69 -2.32 4.75
CA VAL A 48 11.48 -3.40 5.37
C VAL A 48 11.87 -3.04 6.82
N PRO A 49 11.03 -3.28 7.84
CA PRO A 49 11.30 -2.83 9.20
C PRO A 49 12.52 -3.51 9.85
N ASN A 50 12.83 -4.75 9.45
CA ASN A 50 13.83 -5.60 10.12
C ASN A 50 15.25 -5.48 9.54
N ALA A 51 15.43 -4.86 8.37
CA ALA A 51 16.73 -4.64 7.73
C ALA A 51 17.02 -3.14 7.56
N GLN A 52 18.30 -2.78 7.43
CA GLN A 52 18.71 -1.43 7.05
C GLN A 52 19.04 -1.41 5.56
N VAL A 53 18.23 -0.69 4.77
CA VAL A 53 18.45 -0.52 3.33
C VAL A 53 19.35 0.70 3.09
N LEU A 54 20.49 0.47 2.46
CA LEU A 54 21.48 1.49 2.12
C LEU A 54 21.45 1.76 0.62
N THR A 55 21.02 2.95 0.24
CA THR A 55 21.13 3.42 -1.14
C THR A 55 22.45 4.15 -1.31
N TYR A 56 23.26 3.73 -2.29
CA TYR A 56 24.52 4.41 -2.60
C TYR A 56 24.55 4.79 -4.09
N GLY A 57 24.48 6.10 -4.34
CA GLY A 57 24.81 6.74 -5.60
C GLY A 57 26.05 7.61 -5.38
N TYR A 58 27.00 7.60 -6.31
CA TYR A 58 28.21 8.40 -6.21
C TYR A 58 27.84 9.90 -6.24
N ASP A 59 28.00 10.58 -5.10
CA ASP A 59 27.99 12.04 -4.99
C ASP A 59 29.44 12.52 -5.05
N THR A 60 29.75 13.46 -5.95
CA THR A 60 31.09 14.04 -6.11
C THR A 60 31.54 14.88 -4.90
N ASN A 61 30.66 15.12 -3.92
CA ASN A 61 30.94 15.89 -2.71
C ASN A 61 30.87 15.07 -1.42
N ILE A 62 31.90 14.28 -1.13
CA ILE A 62 32.07 13.64 0.19
C ILE A 62 32.81 14.62 1.12
N ARG A 63 32.14 15.17 2.14
CA ARG A 63 32.77 15.93 3.25
C ARG A 63 32.88 15.07 4.52
N HIS A 64 34.03 15.13 5.19
CA HIS A 64 34.45 14.20 6.24
C HIS A 64 33.81 14.41 7.63
N TRP A 65 33.59 13.29 8.34
CA TRP A 65 33.03 13.20 9.70
C TRP A 65 34.10 13.23 10.83
N ALA A 66 35.38 12.87 10.58
CA ALA A 66 36.50 13.05 11.52
C ALA A 66 37.84 12.59 10.91
N GLY A 67 38.88 13.44 10.92
CA GLY A 67 40.28 13.09 10.57
C GLY A 67 40.87 13.85 9.38
N GLN A 68 42.21 13.97 9.33
CA GLN A 68 42.94 14.53 8.17
C GLN A 68 42.82 13.60 6.95
N PRO A 69 42.78 14.16 5.72
CA PRO A 69 42.51 13.40 4.50
C PRO A 69 43.59 12.37 4.18
N VAL A 70 43.16 11.12 3.97
CA VAL A 70 43.95 10.12 3.23
C VAL A 70 43.70 10.38 1.73
N SER A 71 44.72 10.29 0.88
CA SER A 71 44.64 10.72 -0.53
C SER A 71 43.51 10.00 -1.32
N HIS A 72 42.58 10.75 -1.92
CA HIS A 72 41.42 10.20 -2.64
C HIS A 72 41.64 10.10 -4.15
N ASN A 73 42.32 9.04 -4.62
CA ASN A 73 42.47 8.81 -6.06
C ASN A 73 41.95 7.47 -6.57
N THR A 74 41.58 6.51 -5.71
CA THR A 74 41.17 5.17 -6.18
C THR A 74 39.86 4.67 -5.58
N VAL A 75 39.22 3.69 -6.26
CA VAL A 75 38.02 2.97 -5.75
C VAL A 75 38.28 2.31 -4.39
N ARG A 76 39.53 1.89 -4.16
CA ARG A 76 39.99 1.25 -2.92
C ARG A 76 39.92 2.19 -1.71
N ASP A 77 40.31 3.45 -1.90
CA ASP A 77 40.32 4.46 -0.83
C ASP A 77 38.87 4.82 -0.44
N ILE A 78 38.01 5.03 -1.45
CA ILE A 78 36.59 5.34 -1.26
C ILE A 78 35.86 4.19 -0.54
N ALA A 79 36.15 2.94 -0.94
CA ALA A 79 35.56 1.76 -0.30
C ALA A 79 35.99 1.61 1.17
N TRP A 80 37.23 1.97 1.51
CA TRP A 80 37.73 1.92 2.89
C TRP A 80 37.06 2.96 3.78
N ASP A 81 36.98 4.20 3.31
CA ASP A 81 36.31 5.28 4.04
C ASP A 81 34.82 4.95 4.26
N PHE A 82 34.18 4.38 3.24
CA PHE A 82 32.79 3.94 3.37
C PHE A 82 32.64 2.81 4.39
N LEU A 83 33.57 1.84 4.43
CA LEU A 83 33.55 0.75 5.41
C LEU A 83 33.67 1.27 6.86
N VAL A 84 34.59 2.22 7.10
CA VAL A 84 34.81 2.80 8.43
C VAL A 84 33.62 3.65 8.87
N ALA A 85 33.06 4.46 7.96
CA ALA A 85 31.87 5.25 8.26
C ALA A 85 30.65 4.35 8.57
N LEU A 86 30.48 3.26 7.81
CA LEU A 86 29.40 2.31 8.01
C LEU A 86 29.52 1.57 9.34
N GLU A 87 30.74 1.15 9.73
CA GLU A 87 31.00 0.56 11.05
C GLU A 87 30.61 1.52 12.18
N ALA A 88 31.02 2.78 12.10
CA ALA A 88 30.78 3.78 13.15
C ALA A 88 29.29 3.98 13.44
N ILE A 89 28.46 3.99 12.39
CA ILE A 89 27.00 4.15 12.51
C ILE A 89 26.34 2.91 13.10
N ARG A 90 26.86 1.73 12.76
CA ARG A 90 26.32 0.42 13.14
C ARG A 90 26.71 -0.04 14.54
N ARG A 91 27.58 0.68 15.25
CA ARG A 91 28.01 0.34 16.62
C ARG A 91 26.87 0.05 17.61
N ALA A 92 25.70 0.67 17.43
CA ALA A 92 24.54 0.46 18.30
C ALA A 92 23.80 -0.85 18.04
N LYS A 93 23.84 -1.39 16.80
CA LYS A 93 23.15 -2.62 16.38
C LYS A 93 23.99 -3.35 15.32
N PRO A 94 25.17 -3.90 15.68
CA PRO A 94 26.13 -4.44 14.72
C PRO A 94 25.62 -5.67 13.95
N THR A 95 24.63 -6.37 14.50
CA THR A 95 24.02 -7.59 13.93
C THR A 95 22.79 -7.32 13.06
N ARG A 96 22.30 -6.07 12.96
CA ARG A 96 21.09 -5.77 12.18
C ARG A 96 21.34 -6.02 10.67
N PRO A 97 20.51 -6.80 9.97
CA PRO A 97 20.73 -7.10 8.55
C PRO A 97 20.93 -5.87 7.67
N LEU A 98 21.85 -5.95 6.71
CA LEU A 98 22.18 -4.91 5.73
C LEU A 98 21.77 -5.33 4.32
N LEU A 99 21.07 -4.43 3.63
CA LEU A 99 20.73 -4.58 2.22
C LEU A 99 21.26 -3.37 1.45
N PHE A 100 22.04 -3.61 0.39
CA PHE A 100 22.60 -2.55 -0.44
C PHE A 100 21.78 -2.36 -1.71
N VAL A 101 21.47 -1.12 -2.06
CA VAL A 101 20.86 -0.73 -3.34
C VAL A 101 21.82 0.23 -4.02
N VAL A 102 22.46 -0.23 -5.09
CA VAL A 102 23.64 0.43 -5.65
C VAL A 102 23.50 0.65 -7.15
N HIS A 103 23.92 1.82 -7.62
CA HIS A 103 23.89 2.18 -9.04
C HIS A 103 25.31 2.40 -9.58
N SER A 104 25.60 1.86 -10.76
CA SER A 104 26.83 2.10 -11.53
C SER A 104 28.12 1.91 -10.70
N LEU A 105 29.01 2.92 -10.63
CA LEU A 105 30.25 2.90 -9.83
C LEU A 105 30.02 2.51 -8.35
N GLY A 106 28.85 2.83 -7.79
CA GLY A 106 28.49 2.47 -6.43
C GLY A 106 28.53 0.96 -6.17
N GLY A 107 28.16 0.16 -7.16
CA GLY A 107 28.25 -1.30 -7.05
C GLY A 107 29.69 -1.80 -7.01
N ILE A 108 30.61 -1.13 -7.70
CA ILE A 108 32.05 -1.48 -7.64
C ILE A 108 32.65 -1.14 -6.28
N ILE A 109 32.28 0.02 -5.72
CA ILE A 109 32.73 0.45 -4.39
C ILE A 109 32.23 -0.51 -3.31
N VAL A 110 30.95 -0.92 -3.35
CA VAL A 110 30.39 -1.87 -2.37
C VAL A 110 31.02 -3.25 -2.48
N LYS A 111 31.32 -3.74 -3.69
CA LYS A 111 32.08 -4.99 -3.86
C LYS A 111 33.45 -4.92 -3.19
N GLU A 112 34.21 -3.85 -3.43
CA GLU A 112 35.54 -3.65 -2.82
C GLU A 112 35.45 -3.53 -1.30
N LEU A 113 34.43 -2.84 -0.79
CA LEU A 113 34.15 -2.70 0.64
C LEU A 113 33.91 -4.07 1.30
N LEU A 114 33.05 -4.90 0.71
CA LEU A 114 32.70 -6.21 1.26
C LEU A 114 33.88 -7.19 1.18
N ARG A 115 34.64 -7.16 0.08
CA ARG A 115 35.88 -7.94 -0.08
C ARG A 115 36.96 -7.55 0.93
N ARG A 116 37.03 -6.28 1.32
CA ARG A 116 37.93 -5.81 2.39
C ARG A 116 37.46 -6.24 3.76
N SER A 117 36.16 -6.08 4.03
CA SER A 117 35.53 -6.48 5.29
C SER A 117 35.70 -7.98 5.58
N SER A 118 35.62 -8.85 4.57
CA SER A 118 35.83 -10.30 4.74
C SER A 118 37.27 -10.68 5.12
N GLY A 119 38.26 -9.90 4.67
CA GLY A 119 39.69 -10.14 4.90
C GLY A 119 40.24 -9.70 6.28
N LEU A 120 39.41 -9.12 7.16
CA LEU A 120 39.87 -8.59 8.46
C LEU A 120 39.92 -9.69 9.55
N CYS A 121 41.02 -9.75 10.30
CA CYS A 121 41.30 -10.74 11.37
C CYS A 121 40.56 -10.44 12.69
N GLN A 122 40.61 -11.40 13.64
CA GLN A 122 39.89 -11.38 14.94
C GLN A 122 40.05 -10.12 15.81
N GLY A 123 41.03 -9.25 15.57
CA GLY A 123 41.21 -7.96 16.25
C GLY A 123 40.27 -6.83 15.77
N GLN A 124 39.65 -6.97 14.58
CA GLN A 124 38.76 -5.96 13.98
C GLN A 124 37.35 -6.50 13.74
N LYS A 125 36.79 -7.21 14.74
CA LYS A 125 35.46 -7.86 14.66
C LYS A 125 34.33 -6.96 14.15
N ARG A 126 34.40 -5.64 14.44
CA ARG A 126 33.34 -4.68 14.08
C ARG A 126 33.30 -4.35 12.59
N LEU A 127 34.47 -4.23 11.95
CA LEU A 127 34.54 -3.99 10.51
C LEU A 127 34.17 -5.26 9.73
N ARG A 128 34.54 -6.44 10.26
CA ARG A 128 34.12 -7.75 9.73
C ARG A 128 32.60 -7.98 9.86
N ALA A 129 31.98 -7.46 10.90
CA ALA A 129 30.53 -7.57 11.11
C ALA A 129 29.72 -6.96 9.95
N VAL A 130 30.26 -6.01 9.19
CA VAL A 130 29.59 -5.45 8.00
C VAL A 130 29.39 -6.53 6.93
N PHE A 131 30.43 -7.30 6.62
CA PHE A 131 30.35 -8.46 5.73
C PHE A 131 29.37 -9.51 6.27
N GLU A 132 29.52 -9.88 7.55
CA GLU A 132 28.71 -10.94 8.17
C GLU A 132 27.23 -10.59 8.33
N SER A 133 26.88 -9.29 8.38
CA SER A 133 25.50 -8.80 8.50
C SER A 133 24.86 -8.39 7.18
N THR A 134 25.60 -8.44 6.07
CA THR A 134 25.06 -8.22 4.73
C THR A 134 24.25 -9.43 4.30
N ILE A 135 23.02 -9.20 3.83
CA ILE A 135 22.07 -10.25 3.46
C ILE A 135 21.72 -10.22 1.96
N GLY A 136 21.85 -9.06 1.30
CA GLY A 136 21.51 -8.93 -0.11
C GLY A 136 21.98 -7.63 -0.74
N ILE A 137 22.11 -7.65 -2.06
CA ILE A 137 22.58 -6.51 -2.86
C ILE A 137 21.76 -6.40 -4.13
N MET A 138 21.28 -5.19 -4.41
CA MET A 138 20.56 -4.85 -5.63
C MET A 138 21.42 -3.95 -6.50
N PHE A 139 21.85 -4.45 -7.66
CA PHE A 139 22.66 -3.72 -8.63
C PHE A 139 21.78 -3.08 -9.70
N PHE A 140 21.98 -1.80 -9.95
CA PHE A 140 21.41 -1.09 -11.10
C PHE A 140 22.54 -0.73 -12.06
N GLY A 141 22.58 -1.38 -13.22
CA GLY A 141 23.54 -1.05 -14.29
C GLY A 141 25.00 -1.04 -13.80
N THR A 142 25.40 -1.95 -12.92
CA THR A 142 26.79 -1.97 -12.42
C THR A 142 27.70 -2.63 -13.46
N PRO A 143 28.82 -2.00 -13.89
CA PRO A 143 29.69 -2.56 -14.92
C PRO A 143 30.67 -3.59 -14.35
N HIS A 144 30.20 -4.81 -14.05
CA HIS A 144 31.01 -5.88 -13.48
C HIS A 144 32.15 -6.34 -14.39
N GLY A 145 31.94 -6.38 -15.70
CA GLY A 145 32.94 -6.70 -16.73
C GLY A 145 33.62 -5.46 -17.35
N GLY A 146 33.30 -4.27 -16.84
CA GLY A 146 33.76 -2.99 -17.36
C GLY A 146 32.82 -2.38 -18.40
N ALA A 147 32.83 -1.06 -18.47
CA ALA A 147 32.17 -0.29 -19.51
C ALA A 147 33.23 0.57 -20.20
N ASP A 148 33.10 0.86 -21.50
CA ASP A 148 34.04 1.77 -22.18
C ASP A 148 33.56 3.22 -22.07
N PRO A 149 34.02 4.00 -21.06
CA PRO A 149 33.63 5.38 -20.90
C PRO A 149 34.16 6.27 -22.02
N ARG A 150 35.08 5.83 -22.91
CA ARG A 150 35.59 6.70 -23.99
C ARG A 150 34.53 7.02 -25.02
N ARG A 151 33.62 6.07 -25.29
CA ARG A 151 32.44 6.30 -26.15
C ARG A 151 31.40 7.22 -25.49
N PHE A 152 31.30 7.17 -24.15
CA PHE A 152 30.43 8.01 -23.32
C PHE A 152 30.98 9.44 -23.14
N LEU A 153 32.28 9.57 -22.89
CA LEU A 153 32.99 10.82 -22.69
C LEU A 153 33.23 11.57 -24.00
N GLN A 154 33.38 10.91 -25.15
CA GLN A 154 33.53 11.61 -26.43
C GLN A 154 32.33 12.51 -26.77
N HIS A 155 31.10 12.12 -26.39
CA HIS A 155 29.90 12.94 -26.63
C HIS A 155 29.53 13.84 -25.43
N ALA A 156 29.86 13.45 -24.19
CA ALA A 156 29.64 14.29 -23.01
C ALA A 156 30.69 15.42 -22.86
N ALA A 157 31.92 15.23 -23.36
CA ALA A 157 33.01 16.19 -23.27
C ALA A 157 32.76 17.46 -24.12
N GLU A 158 31.92 17.42 -25.15
CA GLU A 158 31.62 18.62 -25.94
C GLU A 158 30.55 19.52 -25.29
N MET A 159 29.67 18.99 -24.42
CA MET A 159 28.63 19.78 -23.76
C MET A 159 28.96 20.21 -22.33
N VAL A 160 29.78 19.45 -21.58
CA VAL A 160 30.00 19.72 -20.14
C VAL A 160 31.26 20.55 -19.88
N VAL A 161 32.24 20.53 -20.79
CA VAL A 161 33.54 21.22 -20.60
C VAL A 161 33.45 22.76 -20.66
N LYS A 162 32.30 23.32 -21.07
CA LYS A 162 32.10 24.78 -21.11
C LYS A 162 31.25 25.37 -19.98
N ALA A 163 30.57 24.57 -19.17
CA ALA A 163 29.56 25.10 -18.24
C ALA A 163 29.99 25.10 -16.77
N ILE A 164 30.69 24.08 -16.26
CA ILE A 164 31.08 24.02 -14.84
C ILE A 164 32.33 23.14 -14.73
N GLY A 165 33.42 23.68 -14.20
CA GLY A 165 34.73 23.01 -14.15
C GLY A 165 34.73 21.73 -13.32
N TYR A 166 34.49 20.58 -13.95
CA TYR A 166 34.63 19.25 -13.37
C TYR A 166 35.61 18.41 -14.18
N THR A 167 36.67 17.91 -13.53
CA THR A 167 37.58 16.90 -14.07
C THR A 167 37.27 15.55 -13.41
N ALA A 168 36.82 14.56 -14.18
CA ALA A 168 36.66 13.18 -13.68
C ALA A 168 38.04 12.58 -13.34
N ASN A 169 38.17 11.93 -12.19
CA ASN A 169 39.45 11.35 -11.75
C ASN A 169 39.88 10.20 -12.69
N GLU A 170 40.98 10.38 -13.42
CA GLU A 170 41.46 9.42 -14.42
C GLU A 170 41.70 8.00 -13.86
N GLN A 171 42.07 7.87 -12.58
CA GLN A 171 42.33 6.56 -11.96
C GLN A 171 41.03 5.77 -11.72
N ILE A 172 39.93 6.45 -11.40
CA ILE A 172 38.60 5.83 -11.28
C ILE A 172 38.11 5.40 -12.66
N VAL A 173 38.26 6.27 -13.67
CA VAL A 173 37.89 5.97 -15.07
C VAL A 173 38.68 4.78 -15.61
N LYS A 174 40.00 4.70 -15.33
CA LYS A 174 40.83 3.54 -15.71
C LYS A 174 40.37 2.23 -15.06
N THR A 175 39.85 2.30 -13.83
CA THR A 175 39.35 1.11 -13.10
C THR A 175 38.07 0.56 -13.71
N LEU A 176 37.26 1.38 -14.40
CA LEU A 176 35.99 0.98 -15.01
C LEU A 176 36.12 0.40 -16.42
N LEU A 177 37.29 0.54 -17.06
CA LEU A 177 37.52 0.02 -18.41
C LEU A 177 37.44 -1.52 -18.45
N PRO A 178 36.98 -2.14 -19.55
CA PRO A 178 36.98 -3.61 -19.69
C PRO A 178 38.39 -4.22 -19.61
N SER A 179 39.42 -3.41 -19.91
CA SER A 179 40.84 -3.79 -19.79
C SER A 179 41.39 -3.69 -18.36
N SER A 180 40.59 -3.28 -17.38
CA SER A 180 41.02 -3.13 -15.99
C SER A 180 41.27 -4.50 -15.35
N GLU A 181 42.53 -4.79 -15.06
CA GLU A 181 42.92 -6.00 -14.32
C GLU A 181 42.30 -6.00 -12.92
N ARG A 182 42.30 -4.85 -12.24
CA ARG A 182 41.73 -4.74 -10.90
C ARG A 182 40.22 -5.01 -10.85
N LEU A 183 39.48 -4.58 -11.87
CA LEU A 183 38.04 -4.82 -11.92
C LEU A 183 37.72 -6.32 -12.10
N ARG A 184 38.55 -6.99 -12.91
CA ARG A 184 38.47 -8.44 -13.12
C ARG A 184 38.79 -9.20 -11.83
N GLU A 185 39.90 -8.86 -11.17
CA GLU A 185 40.25 -9.43 -9.86
C GLU A 185 39.11 -9.25 -8.85
N LEU A 186 38.56 -8.04 -8.74
CA LEU A 186 37.50 -7.76 -7.77
C LEU A 186 36.22 -8.56 -8.08
N ARG A 187 35.88 -8.75 -9.36
CA ARG A 187 34.77 -9.61 -9.77
C ARG A 187 35.03 -11.06 -9.35
N ASP A 188 36.21 -11.57 -9.66
CA ASP A 188 36.57 -12.98 -9.43
C ASP A 188 36.74 -13.27 -7.93
N GLU A 189 37.18 -12.30 -7.12
CA GLU A 189 37.22 -12.38 -5.65
C GLU A 189 35.84 -12.29 -4.99
N PHE A 190 34.89 -11.56 -5.60
CA PHE A 190 33.57 -11.32 -5.02
C PHE A 190 32.62 -12.50 -5.17
N VAL A 191 32.70 -13.24 -6.29
CA VAL A 191 31.82 -14.39 -6.58
C VAL A 191 31.87 -15.45 -5.47
N PRO A 192 33.04 -15.94 -5.01
CA PRO A 192 33.11 -16.91 -3.93
C PRO A 192 32.54 -16.37 -2.61
N LEU A 193 32.74 -15.09 -2.31
CA LEU A 193 32.24 -14.46 -1.08
C LEU A 193 30.72 -14.40 -1.06
N ALA A 194 30.10 -14.05 -2.19
CA ALA A 194 28.64 -14.02 -2.32
C ALA A 194 28.02 -15.42 -2.18
N GLN A 195 28.68 -16.44 -2.73
CA GLN A 195 28.26 -17.84 -2.60
C GLN A 195 28.46 -18.37 -1.17
N GLU A 196 29.57 -18.04 -0.51
CA GLU A 196 29.83 -18.44 0.87
C GLU A 196 28.79 -17.85 1.83
N GLN A 197 28.43 -16.57 1.65
CA GLN A 197 27.46 -15.88 2.51
C GLN A 197 26.00 -16.09 2.08
N GLN A 198 25.75 -16.76 0.95
CA GLN A 198 24.40 -16.98 0.40
C GLN A 198 23.61 -15.66 0.26
N TRP A 199 24.25 -14.60 -0.22
CA TRP A 199 23.57 -13.31 -0.40
C TRP A 199 22.51 -13.39 -1.49
N VAL A 200 21.36 -12.72 -1.30
CA VAL A 200 20.39 -12.57 -2.39
C VAL A 200 20.79 -11.35 -3.23
N ILE A 201 21.18 -11.59 -4.49
CA ILE A 201 21.61 -10.56 -5.43
C ILE A 201 20.54 -10.37 -6.50
N HIS A 202 20.18 -9.12 -6.81
CA HIS A 202 19.28 -8.82 -7.93
C HIS A 202 19.91 -7.74 -8.81
N SER A 203 20.08 -8.04 -10.09
CA SER A 203 20.78 -7.19 -11.05
C SER A 203 19.81 -6.68 -12.11
N PHE A 204 19.48 -5.38 -12.02
CA PHE A 204 18.64 -4.69 -12.98
C PHE A 204 19.45 -4.21 -14.19
N GLN A 205 19.03 -4.68 -15.37
CA GLN A 205 19.64 -4.39 -16.66
C GLN A 205 18.85 -3.31 -17.38
N GLU A 206 19.53 -2.37 -18.03
CA GLU A 206 18.87 -1.36 -18.86
C GLU A 206 18.26 -2.00 -20.11
N GLU A 207 17.01 -1.66 -20.43
CA GLU A 207 16.35 -2.10 -21.66
C GLU A 207 16.54 -1.07 -22.79
N LEU A 208 16.60 0.22 -22.45
CA LEU A 208 16.69 1.32 -23.41
C LEU A 208 18.11 1.87 -23.49
N GLY A 209 18.64 2.02 -24.71
CA GLY A 209 19.89 2.74 -24.93
C GLY A 209 19.75 4.26 -24.77
N ILE A 210 20.87 4.96 -24.70
CA ILE A 210 20.90 6.43 -24.64
C ILE A 210 21.00 6.98 -26.07
N MET A 211 20.10 7.91 -26.45
CA MET A 211 20.12 8.53 -27.79
C MET A 211 21.48 9.14 -28.14
N ALA A 212 22.15 9.81 -27.18
CA ALA A 212 23.49 10.38 -27.36
C ALA A 212 24.59 9.35 -27.66
N LEU A 213 24.32 8.05 -27.49
CA LEU A 213 25.20 6.93 -27.84
C LEU A 213 24.73 6.17 -29.09
N GLY A 214 23.83 6.76 -29.89
CA GLY A 214 23.19 6.08 -31.02
C GLY A 214 22.23 4.98 -30.57
N SER A 215 21.49 5.22 -29.49
CA SER A 215 20.54 4.26 -28.88
C SER A 215 21.20 2.98 -28.37
N ARG A 216 22.49 3.04 -28.02
CA ARG A 216 23.23 1.94 -27.40
C ARG A 216 23.20 2.01 -25.87
N LYS A 217 23.37 0.85 -25.23
CA LYS A 217 23.46 0.70 -23.77
C LYS A 217 24.79 1.25 -23.24
N VAL A 218 24.80 1.80 -22.02
CA VAL A 218 26.02 2.24 -21.32
C VAL A 218 26.79 1.06 -20.76
N VAL A 219 26.06 0.08 -20.22
CA VAL A 219 26.62 -1.20 -19.76
C VAL A 219 25.97 -2.28 -20.60
N GLU A 220 26.80 -3.01 -21.35
CA GLU A 220 26.35 -4.18 -22.11
C GLU A 220 25.79 -5.24 -21.15
N ASP A 221 24.77 -5.98 -21.61
CA ASP A 221 24.10 -6.99 -20.75
C ASP A 221 25.10 -8.03 -20.23
N THR A 222 26.13 -8.38 -21.00
CA THR A 222 27.21 -9.30 -20.59
C THR A 222 28.11 -8.75 -19.48
N SER A 223 28.08 -7.44 -19.23
CA SER A 223 28.83 -6.78 -18.16
C SER A 223 27.94 -6.35 -16.99
N SER A 224 26.62 -6.47 -17.09
CA SER A 224 25.69 -5.92 -16.09
C SER A 224 25.32 -6.88 -14.96
N TYR A 225 25.82 -8.12 -14.98
CA TYR A 225 25.57 -9.14 -13.96
C TYR A 225 26.86 -9.94 -13.65
N LEU A 226 26.86 -10.67 -12.53
CA LEU A 226 28.02 -11.44 -12.04
C LEU A 226 28.05 -12.89 -12.53
N ASN A 227 26.97 -13.36 -13.16
CA ASN A 227 26.78 -14.71 -13.66
C ASN A 227 26.89 -15.76 -12.55
N ILE A 228 26.13 -15.55 -11.46
CA ILE A 228 26.04 -16.48 -10.33
C ILE A 228 24.61 -17.02 -10.18
N PRO A 229 24.18 -18.02 -10.98
CA PRO A 229 22.76 -18.42 -11.07
C PRO A 229 22.11 -18.88 -9.77
N THR A 230 22.92 -19.28 -8.77
CA THR A 230 22.43 -19.76 -7.47
C THR A 230 22.00 -18.64 -6.52
N VAL A 231 22.48 -17.42 -6.74
CA VAL A 231 22.30 -16.29 -5.79
C VAL A 231 21.94 -14.98 -6.47
N GLU A 232 22.08 -14.87 -7.81
CA GLU A 232 21.80 -13.67 -8.59
C GLU A 232 20.61 -13.87 -9.54
N THR A 233 19.59 -13.04 -9.38
CA THR A 233 18.47 -12.89 -10.32
C THR A 233 18.71 -11.68 -11.22
N THR A 234 18.45 -11.82 -12.53
CA THR A 234 18.58 -10.72 -13.49
C THR A 234 17.22 -10.32 -14.04
N GLU A 235 16.97 -9.02 -14.19
CA GLU A 235 15.69 -8.51 -14.69
C GLU A 235 15.90 -7.21 -15.46
N HIS A 236 15.17 -7.04 -16.58
CA HIS A 236 15.19 -5.78 -17.34
C HIS A 236 14.28 -4.73 -16.71
N ILE A 237 14.80 -3.50 -16.66
CA ILE A 237 14.03 -2.31 -16.31
C ILE A 237 13.86 -1.44 -17.55
N ARG A 238 12.62 -1.03 -17.85
CA ARG A 238 12.25 -0.33 -19.09
C ARG A 238 12.67 1.14 -19.09
N ARG A 239 13.94 1.39 -18.79
CA ARG A 239 14.58 2.70 -18.64
C ARG A 239 16.00 2.63 -19.19
N ASN A 240 16.57 3.79 -19.48
CA ASN A 240 17.99 3.90 -19.83
C ASN A 240 18.86 4.04 -18.57
N HIS A 241 20.19 3.92 -18.72
CA HIS A 241 21.14 3.94 -17.60
C HIS A 241 21.00 5.14 -16.65
N MET A 242 20.60 6.29 -17.18
CA MET A 242 20.44 7.54 -16.43
C MET A 242 19.10 7.62 -15.66
N ALA A 243 18.10 6.85 -16.09
CA ALA A 243 16.74 6.89 -15.57
C ALA A 243 16.33 5.63 -14.80
N MET A 244 17.17 4.59 -14.75
CA MET A 244 16.83 3.31 -14.11
C MET A 244 16.60 3.36 -12.59
N CYS A 245 16.99 4.47 -11.93
CA CYS A 245 16.67 4.71 -10.53
C CYS A 245 15.69 5.88 -10.35
N ARG A 246 14.91 6.24 -11.38
CA ARG A 246 13.94 7.35 -11.35
C ARG A 246 12.53 6.81 -11.60
N PHE A 247 11.64 7.04 -10.64
CA PHE A 247 10.28 6.52 -10.63
C PHE A 247 9.25 7.66 -10.49
N SER A 248 8.03 7.47 -10.98
CA SER A 248 6.95 8.43 -10.81
C SER A 248 6.21 8.32 -9.47
N GLY A 249 6.45 7.24 -8.70
CA GLY A 249 5.88 7.01 -7.38
C GLY A 249 5.84 5.52 -7.01
N PRO A 250 5.22 5.16 -5.86
CA PRO A 250 5.06 3.76 -5.43
C PRO A 250 4.31 2.87 -6.43
N ASP A 251 3.45 3.45 -7.26
CA ASP A 251 2.63 2.73 -8.24
C ASP A 251 3.29 2.55 -9.62
N ASP A 252 4.48 3.13 -9.84
CA ASP A 252 5.25 2.98 -11.08
C ASP A 252 5.53 1.48 -11.32
N ALA A 253 5.16 0.97 -12.51
CA ALA A 253 5.33 -0.44 -12.85
C ALA A 253 6.78 -0.92 -12.72
N GLU A 254 7.75 -0.06 -13.03
CA GLU A 254 9.17 -0.38 -12.87
C GLU A 254 9.60 -0.32 -11.40
N TYR A 255 8.99 0.56 -10.58
CA TYR A 255 9.23 0.54 -9.14
C TYR A 255 8.64 -0.69 -8.46
N LYS A 256 7.49 -1.20 -8.94
CA LYS A 256 6.90 -2.45 -8.43
C LYS A 256 7.83 -3.64 -8.60
N LYS A 257 8.58 -3.72 -9.71
CA LYS A 257 9.66 -4.72 -9.90
C LYS A 257 10.75 -4.59 -8.84
N VAL A 258 11.21 -3.36 -8.58
CA VAL A 258 12.22 -3.06 -7.54
C VAL A 258 11.71 -3.44 -6.15
N ALA A 259 10.45 -3.10 -5.83
CA ALA A 259 9.82 -3.45 -4.56
C ALA A 259 9.65 -4.96 -4.40
N ALA A 260 9.26 -5.68 -5.46
CA ALA A 260 9.15 -7.15 -5.45
C ALA A 260 10.51 -7.83 -5.25
N ALA A 261 11.55 -7.37 -5.95
CA ALA A 261 12.91 -7.86 -5.77
C ALA A 261 13.41 -7.66 -4.32
N LEU A 262 13.13 -6.49 -3.74
CA LEU A 262 13.45 -6.19 -2.35
C LEU A 262 12.71 -7.11 -1.36
N ARG A 263 11.44 -7.42 -1.62
CA ARG A 263 10.66 -8.37 -0.82
C ARG A 263 11.32 -9.74 -0.85
N ARG A 264 11.62 -10.29 -2.03
CA ARG A 264 12.32 -11.58 -2.20
C ARG A 264 13.63 -11.66 -1.42
N MET A 265 14.41 -10.59 -1.39
CA MET A 265 15.66 -10.51 -0.61
C MET A 265 15.45 -10.62 0.91
N THR A 266 14.24 -10.36 1.40
CA THR A 266 13.93 -10.30 2.83
C THR A 266 13.11 -11.49 3.33
N THR A 267 12.43 -12.23 2.44
CA THR A 267 11.54 -13.34 2.81
C THR A 267 12.29 -14.60 3.26
N ASN A 268 13.55 -14.79 2.85
CA ASN A 268 14.35 -16.02 3.11
C ASN A 268 15.42 -15.86 4.21
N LEU A 269 15.23 -14.93 5.17
CA LEU A 269 16.21 -14.73 6.24
C LEU A 269 16.20 -15.91 7.25
N PRO A 270 17.35 -16.54 7.56
CA PRO A 270 17.41 -17.64 8.52
C PRO A 270 16.88 -17.21 9.90
N GLU A 271 15.99 -18.03 10.49
CA GLU A 271 15.33 -17.78 11.78
C GLU A 271 16.29 -17.42 12.94
N ASN A 272 17.56 -17.81 12.84
CA ASN A 272 18.58 -17.58 13.87
C ASN A 272 19.15 -16.15 13.97
N ARG A 273 18.64 -15.16 13.20
CA ARG A 273 19.18 -13.78 13.20
C ARG A 273 18.15 -12.65 13.41
N VAL A 274 17.02 -12.93 14.06
CA VAL A 274 16.03 -11.91 14.45
C VAL A 274 15.81 -11.91 15.97
N PRO A 275 16.04 -10.79 16.70
CA PRO A 275 15.45 -10.62 18.03
C PRO A 275 13.99 -10.17 17.89
N ASN A 276 13.08 -11.01 18.40
CA ASN A 276 11.61 -10.90 18.56
C ASN A 276 10.68 -11.18 17.35
N PRO A 277 9.93 -12.31 17.37
CA PRO A 277 8.74 -12.53 16.54
C PRO A 277 7.52 -11.90 17.22
N GLY A 278 6.91 -10.89 16.59
CA GLY A 278 5.81 -10.16 17.22
C GLY A 278 4.92 -9.44 16.21
N ALA A 279 4.32 -10.17 15.28
CA ALA A 279 3.01 -9.88 14.67
C ALA A 279 2.72 -10.94 13.57
N SER A 280 2.37 -12.15 13.95
CA SER A 280 1.69 -13.07 13.03
C SER A 280 0.25 -12.60 12.83
N LEU A 281 -0.31 -12.78 11.64
CA LEU A 281 -1.74 -12.50 11.43
C LEU A 281 -2.58 -13.41 12.33
N THR A 282 -3.67 -12.88 12.87
CA THR A 282 -4.64 -13.73 13.57
C THR A 282 -5.28 -14.71 12.58
N MET A 283 -5.79 -15.83 13.08
CA MET A 283 -6.53 -16.79 12.22
C MET A 283 -7.70 -16.12 11.49
N GLU A 284 -8.38 -15.16 12.13
CA GLU A 284 -9.47 -14.38 11.55
C GLU A 284 -8.99 -13.50 10.38
N GLN A 285 -7.84 -12.85 10.51
CA GLN A 285 -7.26 -12.03 9.45
C GLN A 285 -6.83 -12.87 8.25
N ARG A 286 -6.21 -14.03 8.49
CA ARG A 286 -5.85 -14.98 7.41
C ARG A 286 -7.12 -15.48 6.71
N GLN A 287 -8.17 -15.79 7.46
CA GLN A 287 -9.45 -16.20 6.91
C GLN A 287 -10.09 -15.09 6.05
N GLN A 288 -10.03 -13.82 6.48
CA GLN A 288 -10.54 -12.68 5.70
C GLN A 288 -9.77 -12.49 4.38
N LEU A 289 -8.44 -12.62 4.39
CA LEU A 289 -7.63 -12.58 3.17
C LEU A 289 -8.02 -13.71 2.22
N ARG A 290 -8.21 -14.92 2.76
CA ARG A 290 -8.66 -16.09 2.01
C ARG A 290 -10.03 -15.89 1.39
N ASP A 291 -10.97 -15.33 2.15
CA ASP A 291 -12.30 -15.00 1.65
C ASP A 291 -12.25 -13.90 0.58
N SER A 292 -11.30 -12.97 0.68
CA SER A 292 -11.10 -11.95 -0.36
C SER A 292 -10.52 -12.50 -1.67
N LEU A 293 -9.94 -13.70 -1.70
CA LEU A 293 -9.54 -14.37 -2.93
C LEU A 293 -10.74 -14.92 -3.70
N LYS A 294 -11.84 -15.27 -3.03
CA LYS A 294 -13.08 -15.78 -3.65
C LYS A 294 -13.75 -14.72 -4.53
N PHE A 295 -14.44 -15.18 -5.57
CA PHE A 295 -15.32 -14.35 -6.40
C PHE A 295 -16.46 -15.20 -6.97
N ASP A 296 -17.51 -14.55 -7.43
CA ASP A 296 -18.70 -15.22 -7.96
C ASP A 296 -18.35 -16.06 -9.20
N GLN A 297 -18.98 -17.23 -9.33
CA GLN A 297 -18.84 -18.12 -10.49
C GLN A 297 -17.41 -18.63 -10.78
N ILE A 298 -16.51 -18.65 -9.78
CA ILE A 298 -15.12 -19.10 -9.90
C ILE A 298 -14.91 -20.46 -10.60
N ASP A 299 -15.89 -21.37 -10.53
CA ASP A 299 -15.88 -22.71 -11.17
C ASP A 299 -16.90 -22.88 -12.30
N ALA A 300 -17.65 -21.84 -12.66
CA ALA A 300 -18.85 -21.96 -13.51
C ALA A 300 -18.54 -22.53 -14.90
N ARG A 301 -17.40 -22.15 -15.49
CA ARG A 301 -16.99 -22.64 -16.81
C ARG A 301 -16.66 -24.13 -16.79
N HIS A 302 -15.90 -24.59 -15.80
CA HIS A 302 -15.61 -26.02 -15.66
C HIS A 302 -16.91 -26.84 -15.52
N MET A 303 -17.89 -26.34 -14.77
CA MET A 303 -19.18 -27.01 -14.59
C MET A 303 -20.04 -27.05 -15.85
N SER A 304 -20.00 -26.01 -16.70
CA SER A 304 -20.80 -25.93 -17.93
C SER A 304 -20.27 -26.77 -19.09
N ILE A 305 -18.96 -27.04 -19.17
CA ILE A 305 -18.38 -27.87 -20.23
C ILE A 305 -19.01 -29.28 -20.23
N LYS A 306 -19.48 -29.76 -21.38
CA LYS A 306 -20.06 -31.10 -21.51
C LYS A 306 -19.01 -32.17 -21.17
N ILE A 307 -19.44 -33.21 -20.46
CA ILE A 307 -18.57 -34.36 -20.16
C ILE A 307 -18.26 -35.08 -21.47
N ALA A 308 -17.01 -35.52 -21.65
CA ALA A 308 -16.62 -36.32 -22.81
C ALA A 308 -17.51 -37.57 -22.92
N HIS A 309 -17.92 -37.88 -24.15
CA HIS A 309 -18.70 -39.08 -24.42
C HIS A 309 -17.91 -40.33 -24.01
N ALA A 310 -18.60 -41.38 -23.56
CA ALA A 310 -17.99 -42.53 -22.89
C ALA A 310 -16.86 -43.23 -23.67
N LYS A 311 -16.82 -43.09 -25.01
CA LYS A 311 -15.80 -43.65 -25.91
C LYS A 311 -14.80 -42.63 -26.48
N THR A 312 -14.86 -41.36 -26.05
CA THR A 312 -14.03 -40.28 -26.58
C THR A 312 -12.91 -39.86 -25.62
N CYS A 313 -11.91 -39.11 -26.12
CA CYS A 313 -10.75 -38.55 -25.39
C CYS A 313 -9.77 -39.58 -24.78
N LYS A 314 -10.10 -40.88 -24.80
CA LYS A 314 -9.29 -41.95 -24.18
C LYS A 314 -7.90 -42.09 -24.80
N TRP A 315 -7.73 -41.67 -26.05
CA TRP A 315 -6.47 -41.75 -26.79
C TRP A 315 -5.37 -40.87 -26.18
N LEU A 316 -5.71 -39.81 -25.44
CA LEU A 316 -4.74 -38.94 -24.77
C LEU A 316 -3.81 -39.74 -23.83
N LYS A 317 -4.33 -40.80 -23.21
CA LYS A 317 -3.57 -41.70 -22.32
C LYS A 317 -2.44 -42.46 -23.01
N LYS A 318 -2.45 -42.50 -24.34
CA LYS A 318 -1.46 -43.23 -25.16
C LYS A 318 -0.56 -42.29 -25.94
N LYS A 319 -0.65 -40.97 -25.72
CA LYS A 319 0.13 -39.99 -26.48
C LYS A 319 1.45 -39.73 -25.80
N ASP A 320 2.51 -39.77 -26.59
CA ASP A 320 3.88 -39.64 -26.11
C ASP A 320 4.10 -38.31 -25.40
N GLU A 321 3.58 -37.20 -25.93
CA GLU A 321 3.71 -35.88 -25.30
C GLU A 321 3.02 -35.82 -23.93
N TYR A 322 1.88 -36.48 -23.75
CA TYR A 322 1.17 -36.53 -22.48
C TYR A 322 1.83 -37.48 -21.48
N LEU A 323 2.34 -38.62 -21.95
CA LEU A 323 3.07 -39.59 -21.12
C LEU A 323 4.42 -39.04 -20.67
N ASP A 324 5.14 -38.37 -21.57
CA ASP A 324 6.40 -37.70 -21.30
C ASP A 324 6.23 -36.56 -20.31
N TRP A 325 5.18 -35.76 -20.47
CA TRP A 325 4.86 -34.69 -19.53
C TRP A 325 4.66 -35.23 -18.10
N LEU A 326 4.00 -36.38 -17.94
CA LEU A 326 3.78 -37.01 -16.64
C LEU A 326 5.02 -37.72 -16.07
N ASN A 327 6.03 -37.97 -16.90
CA ASN A 327 7.20 -38.76 -16.54
C ASN A 327 8.19 -37.96 -15.67
N PRO A 328 8.42 -38.37 -14.41
CA PRO A 328 9.33 -37.64 -13.52
C PRO A 328 10.77 -37.53 -14.03
N SER A 329 11.24 -38.46 -14.87
CA SER A 329 12.61 -38.43 -15.40
C SER A 329 12.79 -37.42 -16.53
N LYS A 330 11.73 -37.07 -17.26
CA LYS A 330 11.75 -36.10 -18.35
C LYS A 330 11.44 -34.66 -17.90
N PHE A 331 11.07 -34.48 -16.63
CA PHE A 331 10.74 -33.18 -16.06
C PHE A 331 11.79 -32.07 -16.29
N PRO A 332 13.10 -32.31 -16.17
CA PRO A 332 14.12 -31.28 -16.45
C PRO A 332 14.19 -30.84 -17.92
N GLU A 333 13.62 -31.61 -18.85
CA GLU A 333 13.64 -31.29 -20.28
C GLU A 333 12.53 -30.29 -20.64
N HIS A 334 11.34 -30.47 -20.05
CA HIS A 334 10.15 -29.70 -20.40
C HIS A 334 9.65 -28.77 -19.28
N HIS A 335 10.35 -28.71 -18.14
CA HIS A 335 10.08 -27.81 -17.01
C HIS A 335 8.62 -27.86 -16.51
N GLY A 336 7.99 -29.04 -16.60
CA GLY A 336 6.60 -29.23 -16.20
C GLY A 336 5.55 -28.64 -17.14
N PHE A 337 5.89 -28.09 -18.31
CA PHE A 337 4.94 -27.41 -19.20
C PHE A 337 4.41 -28.30 -20.34
N LEU A 338 3.08 -28.34 -20.52
CA LEU A 338 2.40 -28.96 -21.67
C LEU A 338 1.37 -28.01 -22.29
N TRP A 339 1.46 -27.77 -23.60
CA TRP A 339 0.56 -26.88 -24.32
C TRP A 339 -0.29 -27.61 -25.36
N VAL A 340 -1.60 -27.67 -25.14
CA VAL A 340 -2.60 -28.24 -26.06
C VAL A 340 -3.18 -27.14 -26.95
N ARG A 341 -3.01 -27.25 -28.27
CA ARG A 341 -3.47 -26.27 -29.26
C ARG A 341 -4.44 -26.89 -30.25
N GLY A 342 -5.34 -26.07 -30.77
CA GLY A 342 -6.16 -26.45 -31.90
C GLY A 342 -7.25 -25.46 -32.29
N ASN A 343 -7.87 -25.70 -33.44
CA ASN A 343 -8.87 -24.86 -34.07
C ASN A 343 -10.16 -24.73 -33.22
N PRO A 344 -10.98 -23.69 -33.45
CA PRO A 344 -12.29 -23.55 -32.79
C PRO A 344 -13.17 -24.79 -32.98
N GLY A 345 -13.86 -25.22 -31.93
CA GLY A 345 -14.83 -26.34 -32.00
C GLY A 345 -14.23 -27.75 -32.09
N THR A 346 -12.90 -27.91 -31.99
CA THR A 346 -12.22 -29.23 -32.02
C THR A 346 -12.36 -30.05 -30.74
N GLY A 347 -12.84 -29.47 -29.63
CA GLY A 347 -13.08 -30.18 -28.37
C GLY A 347 -11.97 -30.06 -27.31
N LYS A 348 -11.09 -29.05 -27.41
CA LYS A 348 -10.02 -28.76 -26.43
C LYS A 348 -10.51 -28.76 -24.97
N SER A 349 -11.53 -27.96 -24.65
CA SER A 349 -12.08 -27.87 -23.29
C SER A 349 -12.66 -29.20 -22.80
N THR A 350 -13.26 -30.00 -23.69
CA THR A 350 -13.75 -31.34 -23.37
C THR A 350 -12.60 -32.29 -23.07
N LEU A 351 -11.51 -32.22 -23.84
CA LEU A 351 -10.29 -32.99 -23.62
C LEU A 351 -9.60 -32.59 -22.30
N MET A 352 -9.51 -31.29 -22.00
CA MET A 352 -8.97 -30.77 -20.74
C MET A 352 -9.81 -31.20 -19.55
N LYS A 353 -11.15 -31.15 -19.65
CA LYS A 353 -12.06 -31.67 -18.62
C LYS A 353 -11.89 -33.18 -18.41
N PHE A 354 -11.69 -33.95 -19.50
CA PHE A 354 -11.39 -35.37 -19.41
C PHE A 354 -10.04 -35.63 -18.71
N ALA A 355 -8.98 -34.89 -19.08
CA ALA A 355 -7.66 -34.99 -18.46
C ALA A 355 -7.71 -34.65 -16.97
N LEU A 356 -8.39 -33.57 -16.59
CA LEU A 356 -8.61 -33.17 -15.20
C LEU A 356 -9.37 -34.23 -14.40
N ALA A 357 -10.49 -34.73 -14.94
CA ALA A 357 -11.29 -35.76 -14.28
C ALA A 357 -10.51 -37.07 -14.12
N GLN A 358 -9.65 -37.40 -15.08
CA GLN A 358 -8.76 -38.54 -15.02
C GLN A 358 -7.68 -38.34 -13.95
N ALA A 359 -7.00 -37.19 -13.93
CA ALA A 359 -5.98 -36.85 -12.94
C ALA A 359 -6.54 -36.96 -11.52
N ARG A 360 -7.71 -36.35 -11.26
CA ARG A 360 -8.40 -36.44 -9.95
C ARG A 360 -8.75 -37.88 -9.54
N ARG A 361 -8.97 -38.80 -10.49
CA ARG A 361 -9.30 -40.21 -10.21
C ARG A 361 -8.07 -41.08 -9.98
N THR A 362 -6.99 -40.88 -10.76
CA THR A 362 -5.82 -41.78 -10.75
C THR A 362 -4.61 -41.24 -10.02
N MET A 363 -4.51 -39.93 -9.76
CA MET A 363 -3.35 -39.28 -9.15
C MET A 363 -3.69 -38.77 -7.74
N LYS A 364 -4.17 -39.67 -6.87
CA LYS A 364 -4.68 -39.30 -5.52
C LYS A 364 -3.62 -38.69 -4.60
N GLU A 365 -2.35 -38.95 -4.86
CA GLU A 365 -1.20 -38.43 -4.09
C GLU A 365 -0.72 -37.06 -4.60
N ARG A 366 -1.35 -36.51 -5.65
CA ARG A 366 -1.00 -35.22 -6.25
C ARG A 366 -2.10 -34.20 -5.98
N ILE A 367 -1.70 -32.95 -5.78
CA ILE A 367 -2.62 -31.81 -5.66
C ILE A 367 -2.99 -31.37 -7.08
N ILE A 368 -4.29 -31.37 -7.38
CA ILE A 368 -4.80 -31.07 -8.73
C ILE A 368 -5.56 -29.74 -8.70
N LEU A 369 -4.95 -28.71 -9.29
CA LEU A 369 -5.52 -27.38 -9.44
C LEU A 369 -6.14 -27.22 -10.84
N SER A 370 -7.14 -26.36 -10.97
CA SER A 370 -7.72 -26.05 -12.28
C SER A 370 -8.33 -24.67 -12.39
N PHE A 371 -8.20 -24.04 -13.56
CA PHE A 371 -8.93 -22.82 -13.91
C PHE A 371 -9.35 -22.85 -15.38
N PHE A 372 -10.59 -22.45 -15.68
CA PHE A 372 -11.14 -22.46 -17.04
C PHE A 372 -11.66 -21.06 -17.35
N PHE A 373 -11.00 -20.36 -18.28
CA PHE A 373 -11.40 -18.99 -18.65
C PHE A 373 -12.82 -18.98 -19.23
N ASN A 374 -13.61 -18.00 -18.81
CA ASN A 374 -14.99 -17.83 -19.26
C ASN A 374 -15.15 -16.49 -19.98
N ALA A 375 -15.05 -16.50 -21.31
CA ALA A 375 -15.26 -15.32 -22.17
C ALA A 375 -16.56 -14.56 -21.90
N ARG A 376 -17.55 -15.23 -21.29
CA ARG A 376 -18.90 -14.72 -21.02
C ARG A 376 -19.16 -14.46 -19.54
N GLY A 377 -18.19 -14.76 -18.68
CA GLY A 377 -18.26 -14.53 -17.25
C GLY A 377 -18.04 -13.06 -16.88
N GLY A 378 -17.96 -12.78 -15.58
CA GLY A 378 -17.56 -11.46 -15.08
C GLY A 378 -16.10 -11.13 -15.40
N ALA A 379 -15.66 -9.90 -15.09
CA ALA A 379 -14.31 -9.43 -15.38
C ALA A 379 -13.20 -10.36 -14.83
N LEU A 380 -13.40 -10.93 -13.63
CA LEU A 380 -12.43 -11.84 -13.03
C LEU A 380 -12.35 -13.18 -13.75
N GLU A 381 -13.45 -13.72 -14.27
CA GLU A 381 -13.47 -15.00 -15.00
C GLU A 381 -12.74 -14.95 -16.37
N LYS A 382 -12.45 -13.74 -16.87
CA LYS A 382 -11.73 -13.48 -18.14
C LYS A 382 -10.27 -13.07 -17.94
N SER A 383 -9.84 -12.85 -16.69
CA SER A 383 -8.55 -12.21 -16.38
C SER A 383 -7.57 -13.15 -15.69
N THR A 384 -6.28 -12.89 -15.85
CA THR A 384 -5.23 -13.61 -15.11
C THR A 384 -5.31 -13.33 -13.60
N VAL A 385 -5.83 -12.18 -13.17
CA VAL A 385 -6.11 -11.87 -11.75
C VAL A 385 -7.05 -12.92 -11.15
N GLY A 386 -8.19 -13.20 -11.81
CA GLY A 386 -9.13 -14.21 -11.33
C GLY A 386 -8.53 -15.62 -11.34
N MET A 387 -7.73 -15.94 -12.35
CA MET A 387 -6.99 -17.21 -12.42
C MET A 387 -6.05 -17.39 -11.21
N TYR A 388 -5.13 -16.44 -10.95
CA TYR A 388 -4.19 -16.56 -9.84
C TYR A 388 -4.89 -16.62 -8.48
N ARG A 389 -5.97 -15.84 -8.28
CA ARG A 389 -6.80 -15.91 -7.07
C ARG A 389 -7.37 -17.31 -6.86
N SER A 390 -7.91 -17.92 -7.92
CA SER A 390 -8.49 -19.26 -7.87
C SER A 390 -7.44 -20.34 -7.60
N LEU A 391 -6.31 -20.30 -8.31
CA LEU A 391 -5.24 -21.28 -8.14
C LEU A 391 -4.61 -21.22 -6.75
N LEU A 392 -4.38 -20.01 -6.24
CA LEU A 392 -3.86 -19.81 -4.88
C LEU A 392 -4.87 -20.32 -3.84
N LEU A 393 -6.16 -19.99 -3.98
CA LEU A 393 -7.21 -20.48 -3.08
C LEU A 393 -7.28 -22.02 -3.05
N GLN A 394 -7.27 -22.68 -4.21
CA GLN A 394 -7.28 -24.14 -4.30
C GLN A 394 -6.02 -24.79 -3.68
N LEU A 395 -4.87 -24.13 -3.82
CA LEU A 395 -3.62 -24.60 -3.24
C LEU A 395 -3.63 -24.47 -1.71
N LEU A 396 -4.09 -23.32 -1.20
CA LEU A 396 -4.29 -23.10 0.24
C LEU A 396 -5.31 -24.10 0.80
N ASP A 397 -6.42 -24.36 0.12
CA ASP A 397 -7.41 -25.39 0.51
C ASP A 397 -6.77 -26.78 0.63
N SER A 398 -5.82 -27.09 -0.25
CA SER A 398 -5.14 -28.40 -0.28
C SER A 398 -4.04 -28.51 0.78
N ILE A 399 -3.35 -27.41 1.09
CA ILE A 399 -2.28 -27.34 2.10
C ILE A 399 -2.54 -26.13 3.01
N PRO A 400 -3.36 -26.28 4.08
CA PRO A 400 -3.65 -25.18 5.00
C PRO A 400 -2.42 -24.58 5.68
N ALA A 401 -1.32 -25.32 5.81
CA ALA A 401 -0.05 -24.82 6.36
C ALA A 401 0.52 -23.64 5.55
N LEU A 402 0.17 -23.51 4.27
CA LEU A 402 0.57 -22.39 3.42
C LEU A 402 -0.12 -21.07 3.82
N ASP A 403 -1.16 -21.08 4.67
CA ASP A 403 -1.78 -19.85 5.19
C ASP A 403 -0.76 -18.98 5.94
N ALA A 404 0.33 -19.57 6.47
CA ALA A 404 1.44 -18.84 7.10
C ALA A 404 2.10 -17.83 6.16
N MET A 405 2.03 -18.04 4.84
CA MET A 405 2.59 -17.10 3.87
C MET A 405 1.88 -15.75 3.86
N PHE A 406 0.63 -15.67 4.32
CA PHE A 406 -0.04 -14.39 4.50
C PHE A 406 0.65 -13.51 5.56
N ASP A 407 1.47 -14.08 6.45
CA ASP A 407 2.24 -13.29 7.42
C ASP A 407 3.28 -12.38 6.73
N SER A 408 3.70 -12.72 5.50
CA SER A 408 4.51 -11.82 4.66
C SER A 408 3.77 -10.52 4.29
N LEU A 409 2.44 -10.50 4.39
CA LEU A 409 1.60 -9.34 4.10
C LEU A 409 1.42 -8.39 5.31
N CYS A 410 1.82 -8.81 6.53
CA CYS A 410 1.71 -7.99 7.75
C CYS A 410 2.35 -6.60 7.64
N LEU A 411 3.35 -6.46 6.76
CA LEU A 411 4.15 -5.25 6.61
C LEU A 411 3.49 -4.19 5.71
N ILE A 412 2.42 -4.51 4.99
CA ILE A 412 1.96 -3.74 3.80
C ILE A 412 0.65 -2.98 4.06
N ALA A 413 0.28 -2.75 5.31
CA ALA A 413 -0.94 -2.05 5.73
C ALA A 413 -2.22 -2.84 5.44
N TRP A 414 -2.80 -3.36 6.52
CA TRP A 414 -4.20 -3.77 6.53
C TRP A 414 -5.07 -2.57 6.11
N PRO A 415 -5.90 -2.67 5.06
CA PRO A 415 -6.80 -1.59 4.69
C PRO A 415 -7.74 -1.29 5.86
N ARG A 416 -7.77 -0.04 6.35
CA ARG A 416 -8.68 0.38 7.43
C ARG A 416 -10.16 0.10 7.11
N ASP A 417 -10.47 -0.08 5.83
CA ASP A 417 -11.82 -0.30 5.30
C ASP A 417 -12.18 -1.79 5.09
N GLY A 418 -11.29 -2.73 5.46
CA GLY A 418 -11.58 -4.17 5.48
C GLY A 418 -11.63 -4.90 4.13
N HIS A 419 -11.39 -4.20 3.01
CA HIS A 419 -11.37 -4.79 1.66
C HIS A 419 -9.97 -4.78 1.03
N MET A 420 -9.41 -5.98 0.78
CA MET A 420 -8.12 -6.17 0.12
C MET A 420 -8.26 -6.01 -1.40
N GLN A 421 -7.43 -5.17 -2.02
CA GLN A 421 -7.29 -5.11 -3.48
C GLN A 421 -6.08 -5.94 -3.91
N TRP A 422 -6.31 -6.98 -4.69
CA TRP A 422 -5.27 -7.86 -5.20
C TRP A 422 -4.69 -7.34 -6.51
N SER A 423 -3.39 -7.03 -6.53
CA SER A 423 -2.65 -6.83 -7.79
C SER A 423 -2.14 -8.16 -8.34
N VAL A 424 -1.90 -8.22 -9.65
CA VAL A 424 -1.34 -9.41 -10.33
C VAL A 424 0.02 -9.76 -9.75
N GLU A 425 0.87 -8.77 -9.50
CA GLU A 425 2.24 -8.98 -9.02
C GLU A 425 2.23 -9.58 -7.61
N LEU A 426 1.34 -9.11 -6.73
CA LEU A 426 1.22 -9.65 -5.38
C LEU A 426 0.73 -11.10 -5.39
N LEU A 427 -0.23 -11.41 -6.27
CA LEU A 427 -0.74 -12.77 -6.42
C LEU A 427 0.32 -13.71 -6.99
N LYS A 428 1.14 -13.25 -7.95
CA LYS A 428 2.29 -13.99 -8.47
C LYS A 428 3.33 -14.27 -7.38
N ASP A 429 3.70 -13.26 -6.60
CA ASP A 429 4.66 -13.39 -5.50
C ASP A 429 4.19 -14.43 -4.47
N LEU A 430 2.90 -14.39 -4.10
CA LEU A 430 2.30 -15.38 -3.20
C LEU A 430 2.26 -16.76 -3.85
N PHE A 431 1.89 -16.85 -5.13
CA PHE A 431 1.85 -18.14 -5.80
C PHE A 431 3.25 -18.77 -5.93
N GLU A 432 4.28 -17.99 -6.24
CA GLU A 432 5.67 -18.43 -6.28
C GLU A 432 6.15 -18.94 -4.93
N GLN A 433 5.92 -18.18 -3.85
CA GLN A 433 6.24 -18.62 -2.48
C GLN A 433 5.51 -19.92 -2.10
N ALA A 434 4.28 -20.09 -2.60
CA ALA A 434 3.48 -21.28 -2.32
C ALA A 434 4.08 -22.49 -3.02
N VAL A 435 4.53 -22.32 -4.26
CA VAL A 435 5.22 -23.36 -5.03
C VAL A 435 6.57 -23.73 -4.39
N GLN A 436 7.33 -22.75 -3.93
CA GLN A 436 8.60 -22.98 -3.22
C GLN A 436 8.39 -23.73 -1.88
N SER A 437 7.24 -23.50 -1.24
CA SER A 437 6.89 -24.09 0.06
C SER A 437 6.10 -25.41 -0.04
N LEU A 438 6.04 -26.04 -1.24
CA LEU A 438 5.33 -27.32 -1.44
C LEU A 438 6.01 -28.51 -0.75
N GLY A 439 7.31 -28.41 -0.44
CA GLY A 439 8.08 -29.52 0.10
C GLY A 439 8.06 -30.74 -0.84
N GLN A 440 7.50 -31.86 -0.36
CA GLN A 440 7.38 -33.11 -1.14
C GLN A 440 6.06 -33.21 -1.93
N SER A 441 5.14 -32.25 -1.76
CA SER A 441 3.86 -32.26 -2.46
C SER A 441 4.04 -32.02 -3.95
N GLN A 442 3.33 -32.80 -4.77
CA GLN A 442 3.35 -32.67 -6.23
C GLN A 442 2.09 -31.94 -6.67
N VAL A 443 2.24 -30.85 -7.43
CA VAL A 443 1.13 -30.02 -7.91
C VAL A 443 1.01 -30.15 -9.43
N ILE A 444 -0.21 -30.42 -9.90
CA ILE A 444 -0.57 -30.37 -11.31
C ILE A 444 -1.67 -29.35 -11.51
N CYS A 445 -1.46 -28.41 -12.43
CA CYS A 445 -2.41 -27.35 -12.75
C CYS A 445 -2.96 -27.52 -14.18
N PHE A 446 -4.27 -27.46 -14.35
CA PHE A 446 -4.95 -27.45 -15.65
C PHE A 446 -5.57 -26.08 -15.93
N ILE A 447 -5.11 -25.40 -16.97
CA ILE A 447 -5.59 -24.07 -17.38
C ILE A 447 -6.16 -24.15 -18.80
N ASP A 448 -7.44 -23.86 -18.97
CA ASP A 448 -8.13 -24.02 -20.26
C ASP A 448 -8.63 -22.69 -20.83
N ALA A 449 -8.66 -22.59 -22.16
CA ALA A 449 -9.23 -21.49 -22.94
C ALA A 449 -8.50 -20.14 -22.79
N LEU A 450 -7.17 -20.17 -22.87
CA LEU A 450 -6.35 -18.93 -22.82
C LEU A 450 -6.73 -17.90 -23.87
N ASP A 451 -7.29 -18.35 -25.00
CA ASP A 451 -7.75 -17.49 -26.09
C ASP A 451 -8.90 -16.54 -25.74
N GLU A 452 -9.46 -16.69 -24.53
CA GLU A 452 -10.53 -15.84 -24.00
C GLU A 452 -9.98 -14.70 -23.10
N CYS A 453 -8.65 -14.54 -23.01
CA CYS A 453 -7.96 -13.52 -22.24
C CYS A 453 -7.23 -12.51 -23.16
N ASP A 454 -6.92 -11.31 -22.66
CA ASP A 454 -6.17 -10.29 -23.42
C ASP A 454 -4.76 -10.80 -23.77
N GLU A 455 -4.30 -10.55 -25.01
CA GLU A 455 -3.04 -11.10 -25.51
C GLU A 455 -1.82 -10.73 -24.62
N ASP A 456 -1.78 -9.49 -24.12
CA ASP A 456 -0.71 -9.03 -23.23
C ASP A 456 -0.68 -9.80 -21.90
N GLN A 457 -1.86 -10.12 -21.34
CA GLN A 457 -1.98 -10.91 -20.12
C GLN A 457 -1.55 -12.36 -20.34
N ILE A 458 -1.81 -12.92 -21.53
CA ILE A 458 -1.38 -14.27 -21.90
C ILE A 458 0.14 -14.36 -21.93
N ARG A 459 0.82 -13.40 -22.59
CA ARG A 459 2.29 -13.40 -22.71
C ARG A 459 2.95 -13.32 -21.33
N ASP A 460 2.46 -12.41 -20.49
CA ASP A 460 2.94 -12.23 -19.12
C ASP A 460 2.71 -13.49 -18.25
N MET A 461 1.56 -14.15 -18.40
CA MET A 461 1.25 -15.38 -17.68
C MET A 461 2.12 -16.57 -18.12
N LEU A 462 2.32 -16.76 -19.43
CA LEU A 462 3.17 -17.82 -19.95
C LEU A 462 4.61 -17.67 -19.45
N SER A 463 5.16 -16.45 -19.52
CA SER A 463 6.50 -16.14 -19.00
C SER A 463 6.63 -16.45 -17.50
N PHE A 464 5.60 -16.13 -16.71
CA PHE A 464 5.58 -16.45 -15.28
C PHE A 464 5.58 -17.96 -15.02
N PHE A 465 4.76 -18.75 -15.72
CA PHE A 465 4.76 -20.21 -15.51
C PHE A 465 6.03 -20.90 -16.02
N GLU A 466 6.70 -20.37 -17.06
CA GLU A 466 8.04 -20.83 -17.45
C GLU A 466 9.04 -20.61 -16.31
N HIS A 467 9.02 -19.42 -15.70
CA HIS A 467 9.85 -19.09 -14.54
C HIS A 467 9.57 -20.02 -13.34
N ILE A 468 8.29 -20.28 -13.02
CA ILE A 468 7.91 -21.23 -11.97
C ILE A 468 8.43 -22.65 -12.28
N GLY A 469 8.36 -23.08 -13.54
CA GLY A 469 8.89 -24.36 -13.98
C GLY A 469 10.40 -24.48 -13.79
N GLU A 470 11.15 -23.42 -14.13
CA GLU A 470 12.60 -23.32 -13.87
C GLU A 470 12.92 -23.39 -12.38
N LEU A 471 12.23 -22.60 -11.56
CA LEU A 471 12.36 -22.61 -10.11
C LEU A 471 12.05 -24.00 -9.54
N ALA A 472 11.06 -24.70 -10.08
CA ALA A 472 10.70 -26.03 -9.63
C ALA A 472 11.82 -27.06 -9.89
N VAL A 473 12.46 -26.97 -11.06
CA VAL A 473 13.64 -27.80 -11.37
C VAL A 473 14.80 -27.50 -10.41
N VAL A 474 15.09 -26.22 -10.15
CA VAL A 474 16.20 -25.79 -9.26
C VAL A 474 15.96 -26.21 -7.82
N SER A 475 14.73 -26.02 -7.32
CA SER A 475 14.35 -26.36 -5.94
C SER A 475 14.02 -27.85 -5.75
N ASN A 476 14.11 -28.66 -6.81
CA ASN A 476 13.68 -30.06 -6.84
C ASN A 476 12.22 -30.24 -6.34
N THR A 477 11.37 -29.24 -6.56
CA THR A 477 9.93 -29.31 -6.32
C THR A 477 9.21 -29.77 -7.59
N ARG A 478 8.01 -30.34 -7.45
CA ARG A 478 7.28 -30.95 -8.57
C ARG A 478 6.03 -30.15 -8.88
N PHE A 479 6.18 -29.18 -9.79
CA PHE A 479 5.10 -28.37 -10.32
C PHE A 479 4.92 -28.61 -11.83
N GLN A 480 3.73 -29.02 -12.25
CA GLN A 480 3.40 -29.27 -13.66
C GLN A 480 2.18 -28.46 -14.07
N VAL A 481 2.18 -27.89 -15.27
CA VAL A 481 1.07 -27.11 -15.82
C VAL A 481 0.71 -27.61 -17.22
N CYS A 482 -0.59 -27.83 -17.45
CA CYS A 482 -1.15 -28.16 -18.74
C CYS A 482 -2.11 -27.04 -19.16
N ILE A 483 -1.84 -26.47 -20.32
CA ILE A 483 -2.50 -25.27 -20.82
C ILE A 483 -3.19 -25.55 -22.15
N SER A 484 -4.40 -25.01 -22.39
CA SER A 484 -5.08 -25.10 -23.69
C SER A 484 -5.38 -23.73 -24.32
N SER A 485 -5.24 -23.63 -25.65
CA SER A 485 -5.57 -22.40 -26.39
C SER A 485 -5.89 -22.66 -27.88
N ARG A 486 -6.39 -21.62 -28.58
CA ARG A 486 -6.29 -21.52 -30.05
C ARG A 486 -4.83 -21.30 -30.49
N HIS A 487 -4.57 -21.37 -31.79
CA HIS A 487 -3.23 -21.14 -32.35
C HIS A 487 -2.79 -19.68 -32.17
N TYR A 488 -1.60 -19.49 -31.58
CA TYR A 488 -0.90 -18.21 -31.52
C TYR A 488 0.36 -18.29 -32.39
N PRO A 489 0.36 -17.72 -33.61
CA PRO A 489 1.48 -17.86 -34.53
C PRO A 489 2.78 -17.18 -34.06
N TYR A 490 2.69 -16.20 -33.15
CA TYR A 490 3.82 -15.38 -32.69
C TYR A 490 4.19 -15.59 -31.21
N ILE A 491 3.67 -16.63 -30.56
CA ILE A 491 3.99 -16.96 -29.16
C ILE A 491 4.69 -18.32 -29.15
N THR A 492 5.92 -18.34 -28.63
CA THR A 492 6.75 -19.54 -28.48
C THR A 492 7.08 -19.75 -27.01
N ILE A 493 7.14 -21.01 -26.59
CA ILE A 493 7.57 -21.42 -25.26
C ILE A 493 8.99 -21.97 -25.39
N ALA A 494 9.90 -21.54 -24.53
CA ALA A 494 11.32 -21.89 -24.59
C ALA A 494 11.55 -23.36 -24.22
N ARG A 495 10.83 -23.86 -23.20
CA ARG A 495 10.90 -25.25 -22.73
C ARG A 495 9.51 -25.76 -22.37
N GLY A 496 9.00 -26.71 -23.15
CA GLY A 496 7.68 -27.29 -22.95
C GLY A 496 7.28 -28.25 -24.08
N LEU A 497 6.32 -29.12 -23.81
CA LEU A 497 5.77 -30.06 -24.79
C LEU A 497 4.55 -29.45 -25.49
N GLY A 498 4.39 -29.68 -26.80
CA GLY A 498 3.28 -29.14 -27.58
C GLY A 498 2.43 -30.25 -28.20
N LEU A 499 1.12 -30.24 -27.97
CA LEU A 499 0.16 -31.16 -28.57
C LEU A 499 -0.84 -30.40 -29.44
N VAL A 500 -0.80 -30.62 -30.75
CA VAL A 500 -1.75 -30.05 -31.71
C VAL A 500 -2.84 -31.09 -32.00
N LEU A 501 -4.11 -30.74 -31.79
CA LEU A 501 -5.23 -31.70 -31.91
C LEU A 501 -5.56 -32.06 -33.36
N GLU A 502 -5.34 -31.13 -34.28
CA GLU A 502 -5.59 -31.36 -35.70
C GLU A 502 -4.72 -32.49 -36.24
N GLY A 503 -5.32 -33.33 -37.10
CA GLY A 503 -4.60 -34.43 -37.74
C GLY A 503 -4.31 -35.62 -36.82
N GLN A 504 -4.63 -35.57 -35.52
CA GLN A 504 -4.45 -36.68 -34.60
C GLN A 504 -5.42 -37.84 -34.91
N GLU A 505 -4.89 -39.05 -35.10
CA GLU A 505 -5.72 -40.25 -35.39
C GLU A 505 -6.72 -40.54 -34.26
N GLY A 506 -6.30 -40.39 -33.00
CA GLY A 506 -7.20 -40.57 -31.85
C GLY A 506 -8.37 -39.59 -31.84
N HIS A 507 -8.15 -38.36 -32.31
CA HIS A 507 -9.19 -37.34 -32.42
C HIS A 507 -10.18 -37.65 -33.56
N ARG A 508 -9.69 -38.16 -34.71
CA ARG A 508 -10.57 -38.68 -35.77
C ARG A 508 -11.44 -39.84 -35.26
N GLN A 509 -10.86 -40.76 -34.50
CA GLN A 509 -11.59 -41.89 -33.93
C GLN A 509 -12.66 -41.45 -32.92
N ASP A 510 -12.42 -40.38 -32.15
CA ASP A 510 -13.43 -39.82 -31.25
C ASP A 510 -14.67 -39.34 -32.00
N ILE A 511 -14.49 -38.70 -33.17
CA ILE A 511 -15.59 -38.28 -34.03
C ILE A 511 -16.37 -39.50 -34.54
N THR A 512 -15.69 -40.54 -35.02
CA THR A 512 -16.32 -41.79 -35.46
C THR A 512 -17.14 -42.42 -34.34
N ASN A 513 -16.55 -42.57 -33.15
CA ASN A 513 -17.22 -43.17 -32.00
C ASN A 513 -18.48 -42.39 -31.58
N TYR A 514 -18.44 -41.06 -31.68
CA TYR A 514 -19.59 -40.21 -31.38
C TYR A 514 -20.70 -40.41 -32.42
N ILE A 515 -20.37 -40.36 -33.71
CA ILE A 515 -21.33 -40.59 -34.80
C ILE A 515 -22.00 -41.96 -34.63
N ASP A 516 -21.21 -43.01 -34.41
CA ASP A 516 -21.70 -44.38 -34.22
C ASP A 516 -22.68 -44.53 -33.06
N THR A 517 -22.52 -43.73 -32.01
CA THR A 517 -23.37 -43.82 -30.82
C THR A 517 -24.59 -42.90 -30.89
N GLU A 518 -24.42 -41.66 -31.35
CA GLU A 518 -25.45 -40.62 -31.25
C GLU A 518 -26.32 -40.49 -32.50
N LEU A 519 -25.87 -40.94 -33.68
CA LEU A 519 -26.68 -40.92 -34.90
C LEU A 519 -27.61 -42.14 -34.94
N LYS A 520 -28.91 -41.90 -34.70
CA LYS A 520 -29.96 -42.92 -34.48
C LYS A 520 -30.69 -43.32 -35.76
N ILE A 521 -29.95 -43.63 -36.82
CA ILE A 521 -30.51 -43.99 -38.14
C ILE A 521 -30.44 -45.51 -38.46
N GLY A 522 -30.09 -46.32 -37.46
CA GLY A 522 -29.87 -47.77 -37.62
C GLY A 522 -28.54 -48.13 -38.32
N HIS A 523 -28.51 -49.34 -38.90
CA HIS A 523 -27.33 -49.98 -39.51
C HIS A 523 -27.58 -50.46 -40.96
N SER A 524 -28.52 -49.84 -41.67
CA SER A 524 -28.74 -50.16 -43.08
C SER A 524 -27.51 -49.75 -43.93
N LYS A 525 -27.35 -50.33 -45.13
CA LYS A 525 -26.29 -49.91 -46.07
C LYS A 525 -26.30 -48.39 -46.32
N ALA A 526 -27.49 -47.80 -46.44
CA ALA A 526 -27.65 -46.35 -46.60
C ALA A 526 -27.21 -45.57 -45.35
N ALA A 527 -27.45 -46.11 -44.14
CA ALA A 527 -27.00 -45.50 -42.89
C ALA A 527 -25.47 -45.49 -42.77
N GLU A 528 -24.81 -46.61 -43.12
CA GLU A 528 -23.34 -46.68 -43.09
C GLU A 528 -22.69 -45.73 -44.12
N GLU A 529 -23.29 -45.60 -45.31
CA GLU A 529 -22.86 -44.61 -46.31
C GLU A 529 -23.03 -43.16 -45.79
N ILE A 530 -24.10 -42.87 -45.06
CA ILE A 530 -24.32 -41.55 -44.43
C ILE A 530 -23.28 -41.30 -43.32
N ARG A 531 -22.94 -42.31 -42.49
CA ARG A 531 -21.90 -42.18 -41.45
C ARG A 531 -20.53 -41.86 -42.06
N ALA A 532 -20.14 -42.57 -43.12
CA ALA A 532 -18.87 -42.34 -43.81
C ALA A 532 -18.79 -40.95 -44.47
N GLU A 533 -19.88 -40.52 -45.10
CA GLU A 533 -19.99 -39.18 -45.71
C GLU A 533 -19.92 -38.08 -44.64
N LEU A 534 -20.59 -38.27 -43.50
CA LEU A 534 -20.57 -37.35 -42.36
C LEU A 534 -19.17 -37.23 -41.76
N GLN A 535 -18.47 -38.35 -41.56
CA GLN A 535 -17.11 -38.38 -41.02
C GLN A 535 -16.12 -37.63 -41.93
N THR A 536 -16.23 -37.83 -43.24
CA THR A 536 -15.38 -37.15 -44.23
C THR A 536 -15.60 -35.64 -44.21
N LYS A 537 -16.86 -35.21 -44.09
CA LYS A 537 -17.26 -33.80 -44.13
C LYS A 537 -16.95 -33.03 -42.85
N ALA A 538 -16.83 -33.73 -41.72
CA ALA A 538 -16.57 -33.13 -40.42
C ALA A 538 -15.26 -32.34 -40.31
N THR A 539 -14.26 -32.62 -41.16
CA THR A 539 -12.94 -31.92 -41.20
C THR A 539 -12.25 -31.73 -39.84
N GLY A 540 -12.54 -32.60 -38.86
CA GLY A 540 -12.00 -32.50 -37.50
C GLY A 540 -12.73 -31.50 -36.57
N ILE A 541 -13.82 -30.87 -37.00
CA ILE A 541 -14.59 -29.92 -36.19
C ILE A 541 -15.68 -30.68 -35.42
N PHE A 542 -15.38 -31.06 -34.18
CA PHE A 542 -16.29 -31.86 -33.34
C PHE A 542 -17.65 -31.16 -33.12
N MET A 543 -17.67 -29.84 -32.92
CA MET A 543 -18.91 -29.07 -32.76
C MET A 543 -19.83 -29.17 -33.99
N TRP A 544 -19.27 -29.18 -35.20
CA TRP A 544 -20.03 -29.35 -36.44
C TRP A 544 -20.73 -30.71 -36.43
N VAL A 545 -20.03 -31.77 -36.01
CA VAL A 545 -20.59 -33.14 -35.94
C VAL A 545 -21.75 -33.20 -34.96
N VAL A 546 -21.61 -32.62 -33.76
CA VAL A 546 -22.68 -32.59 -32.74
C VAL A 546 -23.95 -31.96 -33.30
N LEU A 547 -23.83 -30.79 -33.93
CA LEU A 547 -24.96 -30.07 -34.52
C LEU A 547 -25.60 -30.83 -35.68
N VAL A 548 -24.79 -31.39 -36.58
CA VAL A 548 -25.29 -32.11 -37.75
C VAL A 548 -25.96 -33.42 -37.35
N VAL A 549 -25.41 -34.17 -36.38
CA VAL A 549 -26.05 -35.38 -35.86
C VAL A 549 -27.44 -35.06 -35.29
N ASP A 550 -27.59 -33.97 -34.53
CA ASP A 550 -28.89 -33.54 -34.02
C ASP A 550 -29.87 -33.16 -35.15
N ILE A 551 -29.39 -32.46 -36.19
CA ILE A 551 -30.21 -32.14 -37.38
C ILE A 551 -30.66 -33.41 -38.10
N LEU A 552 -29.77 -34.38 -38.31
CA LEU A 552 -30.08 -35.63 -39.00
C LEU A 552 -31.02 -36.50 -38.16
N ASN A 553 -30.83 -36.61 -36.85
CA ASN A 553 -31.75 -37.31 -35.95
C ASN A 553 -33.17 -36.72 -36.04
N LYS A 554 -33.31 -35.39 -35.98
CA LYS A 554 -34.61 -34.72 -36.13
C LYS A 554 -35.29 -35.00 -37.48
N GLU A 555 -34.53 -35.06 -38.58
CA GLU A 555 -35.08 -35.43 -39.89
C GLU A 555 -35.40 -36.93 -40.01
N HIS A 556 -34.62 -37.78 -39.34
CA HIS A 556 -34.91 -39.21 -39.24
C HIS A 556 -36.23 -39.47 -38.51
N ASP A 557 -36.46 -38.81 -37.38
CA ASP A 557 -37.68 -38.94 -36.57
C ASP A 557 -38.94 -38.54 -37.36
N ARG A 558 -38.79 -37.74 -38.42
CA ARG A 558 -39.86 -37.41 -39.39
C ARG A 558 -40.10 -38.50 -40.46
N GLY A 559 -39.42 -39.63 -40.38
CA GLY A 559 -39.63 -40.82 -41.22
C GLY A 559 -39.03 -40.78 -42.63
N ARG A 560 -38.10 -39.87 -42.92
CA ARG A 560 -37.62 -39.59 -44.30
C ARG A 560 -36.18 -40.03 -44.56
N ILE A 561 -35.91 -41.34 -44.55
CA ILE A 561 -34.55 -41.90 -44.72
C ILE A 561 -33.87 -41.58 -46.06
N HIS A 562 -34.64 -41.50 -47.15
CA HIS A 562 -34.09 -41.13 -48.47
C HIS A 562 -33.74 -39.63 -48.58
N THR A 563 -34.35 -38.79 -47.74
CA THR A 563 -34.09 -37.34 -47.70
C THR A 563 -32.90 -36.99 -46.81
N LEU A 564 -32.53 -37.85 -45.86
CA LEU A 564 -31.37 -37.68 -44.97
C LEU A 564 -30.06 -37.48 -45.72
N ARG A 565 -29.79 -38.29 -46.74
CA ARG A 565 -28.55 -38.16 -47.53
C ARG A 565 -28.52 -36.88 -48.37
N LYS A 566 -29.67 -36.51 -48.95
CA LYS A 566 -29.82 -35.21 -49.63
C LYS A 566 -29.55 -34.06 -48.64
N ARG A 567 -30.10 -34.16 -47.43
CA ARG A 567 -29.91 -33.18 -46.36
C ARG A 567 -28.45 -33.06 -45.94
N LEU A 568 -27.75 -34.18 -45.74
CA LEU A 568 -26.32 -34.16 -45.41
C LEU A 568 -25.48 -33.50 -46.51
N ARG A 569 -25.82 -33.68 -47.79
CA ARG A 569 -25.15 -33.00 -48.90
C ARG A 569 -25.39 -31.49 -48.91
N GLU A 570 -26.60 -31.04 -48.62
CA GLU A 570 -26.98 -29.62 -48.55
C GLU A 570 -26.33 -28.88 -47.37
N ILE A 571 -26.13 -29.56 -46.24
CA ILE A 571 -25.47 -28.98 -45.06
C ILE A 571 -24.04 -28.55 -45.44
N PRO A 572 -23.57 -27.33 -45.17
CA PRO A 572 -22.21 -26.93 -45.50
C PRO A 572 -21.16 -27.63 -44.62
N ALA A 573 -19.92 -27.77 -45.11
CA ALA A 573 -18.83 -28.44 -44.37
C ALA A 573 -18.16 -27.52 -43.32
N GLY A 574 -18.21 -26.20 -43.51
CA GLY A 574 -17.69 -25.22 -42.57
C GLY A 574 -18.62 -24.99 -41.38
N LEU A 575 -18.05 -24.75 -40.20
CA LEU A 575 -18.82 -24.48 -38.97
C LEU A 575 -19.62 -23.17 -39.05
N HIS A 576 -19.03 -22.12 -39.62
CA HIS A 576 -19.68 -20.81 -39.72
C HIS A 576 -20.82 -20.84 -40.74
N ASP A 577 -20.61 -21.47 -41.89
CA ASP A 577 -21.67 -21.70 -42.88
C ASP A 577 -22.80 -22.58 -42.30
N LEU A 578 -22.48 -23.52 -41.41
CA LEU A 578 -23.50 -24.32 -40.72
C LEU A 578 -24.33 -23.45 -39.76
N PHE A 579 -23.72 -22.55 -38.99
CA PHE A 579 -24.47 -21.60 -38.16
C PHE A 579 -25.39 -20.72 -39.01
N ARG A 580 -24.90 -20.26 -40.16
CA ARG A 580 -25.70 -19.52 -41.15
C ARG A 580 -26.92 -20.34 -41.58
N ASP A 581 -26.73 -21.58 -42.05
CA ASP A 581 -27.85 -22.45 -42.46
C ASP A 581 -28.84 -22.68 -41.31
N ILE A 582 -28.38 -22.94 -40.08
CA ILE A 582 -29.26 -23.13 -38.92
C ILE A 582 -30.12 -21.87 -38.68
N LEU A 583 -29.51 -20.69 -38.70
CA LEU A 583 -30.15 -19.44 -38.36
C LEU A 583 -31.10 -18.93 -39.44
N THR A 584 -30.84 -19.20 -40.73
CA THR A 584 -31.65 -18.69 -41.85
C THR A 584 -32.67 -19.68 -42.41
N ARG A 585 -32.60 -20.98 -42.05
CA ARG A 585 -33.42 -22.04 -42.67
C ARG A 585 -34.92 -22.01 -42.34
N ASP A 586 -35.31 -21.53 -41.16
CA ASP A 586 -36.71 -21.37 -40.75
C ASP A 586 -37.00 -19.90 -40.45
N THR A 587 -38.04 -19.34 -41.04
CA THR A 587 -38.43 -17.93 -40.86
C THR A 587 -39.58 -17.77 -39.87
N ARG A 588 -40.11 -18.86 -39.30
CA ARG A 588 -41.08 -18.80 -38.19
C ARG A 588 -40.40 -18.14 -36.98
N ASP A 589 -41.13 -17.23 -36.35
CA ASP A 589 -40.71 -16.53 -35.12
C ASP A 589 -39.32 -15.88 -35.23
N LYS A 590 -39.00 -15.40 -36.45
CA LYS A 590 -37.73 -14.73 -36.77
C LYS A 590 -37.41 -13.59 -35.79
N ASP A 591 -38.45 -12.89 -35.36
CA ASP A 591 -38.32 -11.75 -34.45
C ASP A 591 -37.93 -12.18 -33.03
N GLU A 592 -38.53 -13.27 -32.51
CA GLU A 592 -38.10 -13.91 -31.26
C GLU A 592 -36.67 -14.41 -31.32
N LEU A 593 -36.28 -15.04 -32.44
CA LEU A 593 -34.91 -15.51 -32.64
C LEU A 593 -33.90 -14.38 -32.54
N ILE A 594 -34.16 -13.27 -33.23
CA ILE A 594 -33.24 -12.13 -33.22
C ILE A 594 -33.19 -11.49 -31.85
N LEU A 595 -34.33 -11.30 -31.19
CA LEU A 595 -34.36 -10.71 -29.86
C LEU A 595 -33.67 -11.62 -28.82
N CYS A 596 -33.85 -12.93 -28.91
CA CYS A 596 -33.14 -13.91 -28.08
C CYS A 596 -31.62 -13.81 -28.28
N ILE A 597 -31.15 -13.75 -29.53
CA ILE A 597 -29.73 -13.58 -29.85
C ILE A 597 -29.19 -12.24 -29.34
N GLN A 598 -29.94 -11.14 -29.51
CA GLN A 598 -29.55 -9.80 -29.04
C GLN A 598 -29.39 -9.77 -27.52
N TRP A 599 -30.32 -10.36 -26.78
CA TRP A 599 -30.21 -10.47 -25.33
C TRP A 599 -28.99 -11.29 -24.89
N VAL A 600 -28.69 -12.39 -25.57
CA VAL A 600 -27.49 -13.20 -25.24
C VAL A 600 -26.19 -12.48 -25.61
N LEU A 601 -26.19 -11.61 -26.62
CA LEU A 601 -25.00 -10.89 -27.09
C LEU A 601 -24.69 -9.59 -26.33
N PHE A 602 -25.71 -8.77 -26.10
CA PHE A 602 -25.60 -7.35 -25.73
C PHE A 602 -26.19 -7.01 -24.36
N ALA A 603 -26.74 -7.99 -23.63
CA ALA A 603 -27.12 -7.76 -22.24
C ALA A 603 -25.89 -7.33 -21.42
N LYS A 604 -26.09 -6.35 -20.54
CA LYS A 604 -25.09 -5.83 -19.59
C LYS A 604 -24.50 -6.92 -18.69
N LYS A 605 -25.30 -7.95 -18.40
CA LYS A 605 -24.90 -9.17 -17.70
C LYS A 605 -25.65 -10.37 -18.30
N PRO A 606 -25.10 -11.59 -18.25
CA PRO A 606 -25.85 -12.79 -18.65
C PRO A 606 -27.16 -12.93 -17.88
N LEU A 607 -28.25 -13.19 -18.59
CA LEU A 607 -29.60 -13.31 -18.01
C LEU A 607 -29.88 -14.73 -17.50
N ARG A 608 -30.64 -14.84 -16.42
CA ARG A 608 -31.24 -16.11 -15.98
C ARG A 608 -32.29 -16.59 -16.99
N PRO A 609 -32.64 -17.88 -17.02
CA PRO A 609 -33.66 -18.39 -17.94
C PRO A 609 -34.99 -17.63 -17.85
N GLU A 610 -35.48 -17.41 -16.63
CA GLU A 610 -36.70 -16.65 -16.38
C GLU A 610 -36.57 -15.17 -16.77
N GLU A 611 -35.40 -14.56 -16.58
CA GLU A 611 -35.14 -13.19 -17.01
C GLU A 611 -35.18 -13.08 -18.53
N LEU A 612 -34.48 -13.97 -19.25
CA LEU A 612 -34.44 -13.96 -20.71
C LEU A 612 -35.83 -14.22 -21.33
N TYR A 613 -36.60 -15.14 -20.75
CA TYR A 613 -37.96 -15.44 -21.19
C TYR A 613 -38.84 -14.18 -21.19
N TYR A 614 -38.92 -13.50 -20.03
CA TYR A 614 -39.71 -12.28 -19.92
C TYR A 614 -39.10 -11.09 -20.68
N ALA A 615 -37.79 -11.06 -20.88
CA ALA A 615 -37.12 -10.06 -21.70
C ALA A 615 -37.46 -10.19 -23.20
N VAL A 616 -37.61 -11.42 -23.71
CA VAL A 616 -38.06 -11.69 -25.08
C VAL A 616 -39.55 -11.38 -25.21
N LEU A 617 -40.39 -11.88 -24.30
CA LEU A 617 -41.84 -11.57 -24.31
C LEU A 617 -42.12 -10.07 -24.27
N ALA A 618 -41.35 -9.28 -23.50
CA ALA A 618 -41.52 -7.83 -23.47
C ALA A 618 -41.32 -7.16 -24.85
N GLY A 619 -40.56 -7.78 -25.74
CA GLY A 619 -40.35 -7.30 -27.10
C GLY A 619 -41.33 -7.86 -28.12
N THR A 620 -41.79 -9.11 -27.96
CA THR A 620 -42.61 -9.82 -28.95
C THR A 620 -44.09 -9.91 -28.61
N GLU A 621 -44.43 -10.09 -27.33
CA GLU A 621 -45.80 -10.25 -26.82
C GLU A 621 -46.04 -9.40 -25.54
N PRO A 622 -45.96 -8.06 -25.62
CA PRO A 622 -46.03 -7.18 -24.45
C PRO A 622 -47.38 -7.24 -23.71
N ASP A 623 -48.47 -7.59 -24.40
CA ASP A 623 -49.81 -7.73 -23.81
C ASP A 623 -49.92 -8.97 -22.91
N SER A 624 -48.96 -9.90 -22.99
CA SER A 624 -48.92 -11.14 -22.20
C SER A 624 -48.02 -11.05 -20.96
N LEU A 625 -47.56 -9.84 -20.60
CA LEU A 625 -46.71 -9.59 -19.43
C LEU A 625 -47.50 -9.63 -18.11
N GLU A 626 -47.81 -10.83 -17.64
CA GLU A 626 -48.44 -11.10 -16.34
C GLU A 626 -47.39 -11.45 -15.25
N PRO A 627 -47.73 -11.30 -13.95
CA PRO A 627 -46.90 -11.81 -12.86
C PRO A 627 -46.55 -13.29 -13.06
N TRP A 628 -45.31 -13.67 -12.78
CA TRP A 628 -44.85 -15.03 -12.99
C TRP A 628 -45.51 -16.02 -12.03
N ASP A 629 -46.42 -16.84 -12.58
CA ASP A 629 -46.94 -18.03 -11.91
C ASP A 629 -46.07 -19.25 -12.25
N GLN A 630 -45.24 -19.66 -11.29
CA GLN A 630 -44.35 -20.82 -11.41
C GLN A 630 -45.10 -22.15 -11.61
N LYS A 631 -46.41 -22.22 -11.32
CA LYS A 631 -47.23 -23.42 -11.55
C LYS A 631 -47.66 -23.55 -13.01
N LEU A 632 -47.94 -22.43 -13.68
CA LEU A 632 -48.33 -22.41 -15.09
C LEU A 632 -47.10 -22.43 -16.00
N THR A 633 -46.14 -21.54 -15.73
CA THR A 633 -44.91 -21.41 -16.51
C THR A 633 -43.73 -21.95 -15.73
N THR A 634 -43.55 -23.27 -15.84
CA THR A 634 -42.43 -23.98 -15.20
C THR A 634 -41.08 -23.62 -15.85
N LEU A 635 -39.99 -23.78 -15.11
CA LEU A 635 -38.62 -23.59 -15.64
C LEU A 635 -38.31 -24.51 -16.84
N ASP A 636 -38.94 -25.68 -16.93
CA ASP A 636 -38.74 -26.56 -18.08
C ASP A 636 -39.46 -26.07 -19.34
N THR A 637 -40.62 -25.41 -19.18
CA THR A 637 -41.29 -24.69 -20.27
C THR A 637 -40.41 -23.55 -20.76
N ILE A 638 -39.86 -22.75 -19.84
CA ILE A 638 -38.94 -21.64 -20.15
C ILE A 638 -37.68 -22.14 -20.89
N ARG A 639 -37.08 -23.25 -20.44
CA ARG A 639 -35.90 -23.84 -21.11
C ARG A 639 -36.21 -24.31 -22.52
N ARG A 640 -37.40 -24.88 -22.75
CA ARG A 640 -37.84 -25.30 -24.09
C ARG A 640 -38.06 -24.09 -24.99
N PHE A 641 -38.67 -23.03 -24.47
CA PHE A 641 -38.82 -21.75 -25.19
C PHE A 641 -37.45 -21.22 -25.63
N ILE A 642 -36.50 -21.07 -24.71
CA ILE A 642 -35.15 -20.56 -25.03
C ILE A 642 -34.44 -21.44 -26.07
N LEU A 643 -34.56 -22.76 -25.95
CA LEU A 643 -33.98 -23.70 -26.92
C LEU A 643 -34.60 -23.52 -28.31
N ASP A 644 -35.91 -23.32 -28.38
CA ASP A 644 -36.64 -23.13 -29.64
C ASP A 644 -36.34 -21.76 -30.26
N SER A 645 -36.51 -20.68 -29.49
CA SER A 645 -36.24 -19.31 -29.94
C SER A 645 -34.78 -19.13 -30.36
N SER A 646 -33.81 -19.82 -29.75
CA SER A 646 -32.40 -19.76 -30.16
C SER A 646 -32.00 -20.79 -31.24
N LYS A 647 -32.96 -21.60 -31.72
CA LYS A 647 -32.72 -22.73 -32.64
C LYS A 647 -31.68 -23.74 -32.15
N GLY A 648 -31.58 -23.90 -30.83
CA GLY A 648 -30.63 -24.80 -30.17
C GLY A 648 -29.22 -24.23 -30.04
N LEU A 649 -29.01 -22.96 -30.36
CA LEU A 649 -27.71 -22.31 -30.24
C LEU A 649 -27.48 -21.66 -28.87
N ALA A 650 -28.51 -21.55 -28.03
CA ALA A 650 -28.38 -21.17 -26.62
C ALA A 650 -28.68 -22.35 -25.67
N GLU A 651 -28.00 -22.37 -24.53
CA GLU A 651 -28.18 -23.32 -23.45
C GLU A 651 -28.17 -22.64 -22.08
N THR A 652 -28.71 -23.33 -21.08
CA THR A 652 -28.65 -22.91 -19.67
C THR A 652 -27.46 -23.57 -18.96
N THR A 653 -26.69 -22.78 -18.21
CA THR A 653 -25.55 -23.30 -17.44
C THR A 653 -25.97 -24.22 -16.30
N LYS A 654 -25.08 -25.16 -15.92
CA LYS A 654 -25.25 -26.09 -14.79
C LYS A 654 -24.54 -25.57 -13.53
N SER A 655 -24.86 -24.35 -13.11
CA SER A 655 -24.27 -23.65 -11.96
C SER A 655 -25.30 -23.46 -10.82
N LYS A 656 -24.83 -23.01 -9.63
CA LYS A 656 -25.72 -22.66 -8.50
C LYS A 656 -26.76 -21.60 -8.90
N THR A 657 -26.35 -20.65 -9.72
CA THR A 657 -27.20 -19.64 -10.36
C THR A 657 -27.12 -19.85 -11.88
N PRO A 658 -28.12 -20.49 -12.50
CA PRO A 658 -28.11 -20.79 -13.93
C PRO A 658 -28.31 -19.52 -14.76
N VAL A 659 -27.53 -19.36 -15.83
CA VAL A 659 -27.65 -18.27 -16.81
C VAL A 659 -27.72 -18.83 -18.23
N VAL A 660 -28.23 -18.04 -19.16
CA VAL A 660 -28.32 -18.41 -20.58
C VAL A 660 -27.07 -17.93 -21.31
N GLN A 661 -26.51 -18.81 -22.14
CA GLN A 661 -25.33 -18.54 -22.97
C GLN A 661 -25.44 -19.29 -24.30
N PHE A 662 -24.64 -18.95 -25.31
CA PHE A 662 -24.55 -19.81 -26.49
C PHE A 662 -23.96 -21.20 -26.16
N ILE A 663 -24.23 -22.21 -26.98
CA ILE A 663 -23.64 -23.54 -26.81
C ILE A 663 -22.11 -23.58 -26.99
N HIS A 664 -21.55 -22.60 -27.70
CA HIS A 664 -20.10 -22.51 -27.96
C HIS A 664 -19.68 -21.08 -28.36
N GLU A 665 -18.41 -20.72 -28.13
CA GLU A 665 -17.88 -19.38 -28.47
C GLU A 665 -17.86 -19.09 -29.97
N SER A 666 -17.66 -20.12 -30.78
CA SER A 666 -17.75 -20.01 -32.24
C SER A 666 -19.09 -19.45 -32.74
N VAL A 667 -20.19 -19.59 -31.98
CA VAL A 667 -21.48 -18.96 -32.34
C VAL A 667 -21.36 -17.44 -32.24
N ARG A 668 -20.78 -16.94 -31.15
CA ARG A 668 -20.55 -15.50 -30.94
C ARG A 668 -19.53 -14.95 -31.93
N ASP A 669 -18.45 -15.68 -32.19
CA ASP A 669 -17.46 -15.32 -33.21
C ASP A 669 -18.13 -15.15 -34.59
N PHE A 670 -18.94 -16.12 -35.02
CA PHE A 670 -19.68 -16.03 -36.29
C PHE A 670 -20.60 -14.80 -36.34
N LEU A 671 -21.36 -14.56 -35.26
CA LEU A 671 -22.33 -13.47 -35.20
C LEU A 671 -21.66 -12.09 -35.24
N LEU A 672 -20.55 -11.90 -34.53
CA LEU A 672 -19.90 -10.59 -34.36
C LEU A 672 -18.71 -10.33 -35.29
N LYS A 673 -17.85 -11.32 -35.56
CA LYS A 673 -16.59 -11.13 -36.32
C LYS A 673 -16.77 -11.34 -37.82
N ASP A 674 -17.67 -12.25 -38.22
CA ASP A 674 -17.87 -12.63 -39.62
C ASP A 674 -19.17 -12.06 -40.21
N ASN A 675 -19.70 -10.98 -39.63
CA ASN A 675 -20.94 -10.32 -40.04
C ASN A 675 -22.17 -11.26 -40.11
N GLY A 676 -22.18 -12.38 -39.39
CA GLY A 676 -23.29 -13.34 -39.40
C GLY A 676 -24.64 -12.72 -39.03
N LEU A 677 -24.63 -11.72 -38.13
CA LEU A 677 -25.83 -10.97 -37.76
C LEU A 677 -26.44 -10.18 -38.93
N GLN A 678 -25.62 -9.59 -39.80
CA GLN A 678 -26.08 -8.79 -40.94
C GLN A 678 -26.90 -9.64 -41.94
N GLU A 679 -26.60 -10.94 -42.04
CA GLU A 679 -27.31 -11.83 -42.95
C GLU A 679 -28.62 -12.37 -42.35
N ILE A 680 -28.71 -12.49 -41.03
CA ILE A 680 -29.94 -12.93 -40.33
C ILE A 680 -30.91 -11.75 -40.19
N TRP A 681 -30.35 -10.57 -39.89
CA TRP A 681 -31.02 -9.28 -39.77
C TRP A 681 -30.41 -8.29 -40.76
N PRO A 682 -30.94 -8.22 -41.99
CA PRO A 682 -30.47 -7.26 -42.99
C PRO A 682 -30.96 -5.86 -42.62
N ASP A 683 -30.16 -5.16 -41.82
CA ASP A 683 -30.31 -3.72 -41.57
C ASP A 683 -29.57 -2.92 -42.67
N PRO A 684 -30.12 -1.80 -43.18
CA PRO A 684 -29.51 -1.04 -44.26
C PRO A 684 -28.12 -0.45 -43.95
N GLY A 685 -27.72 -0.36 -42.67
CA GLY A 685 -26.50 0.33 -42.24
C GLY A 685 -25.33 -0.55 -41.80
N GLY A 686 -25.51 -1.88 -41.68
CA GLY A 686 -24.46 -2.80 -41.21
C GLY A 686 -23.99 -2.60 -39.75
N ARG A 687 -24.59 -1.66 -39.01
CA ARG A 687 -24.29 -1.37 -37.60
C ARG A 687 -25.33 -2.01 -36.70
N PHE A 688 -25.07 -3.23 -36.23
CA PHE A 688 -26.06 -4.01 -35.48
C PHE A 688 -26.12 -3.66 -33.99
N GLN A 689 -25.02 -3.15 -33.42
CA GLN A 689 -24.91 -2.92 -31.97
C GLN A 689 -25.91 -1.85 -31.51
N GLY A 690 -25.94 -0.68 -32.17
CA GLY A 690 -26.88 0.39 -31.86
C GLY A 690 -28.34 -0.05 -31.86
N PRO A 691 -28.88 -0.56 -32.99
CA PRO A 691 -30.28 -0.99 -33.09
C PRO A 691 -30.63 -2.10 -32.10
N SER A 692 -29.66 -2.95 -31.75
CA SER A 692 -29.86 -3.96 -30.71
C SER A 692 -30.06 -3.31 -29.35
N HIS A 693 -29.15 -2.42 -28.93
CA HIS A 693 -29.28 -1.72 -27.66
C HIS A 693 -30.56 -0.87 -27.60
N GLU A 694 -30.97 -0.24 -28.71
CA GLU A 694 -32.24 0.47 -28.83
C GLU A 694 -33.44 -0.46 -28.54
N ARG A 695 -33.46 -1.63 -29.18
CA ARG A 695 -34.51 -2.62 -29.00
C ARG A 695 -34.52 -3.22 -27.59
N LEU A 696 -33.34 -3.48 -27.00
CA LEU A 696 -33.23 -3.96 -25.62
C LEU A 696 -33.75 -2.91 -24.62
N LYS A 697 -33.46 -1.62 -24.86
CA LYS A 697 -34.01 -0.49 -24.09
C LYS A 697 -35.54 -0.46 -24.17
N GLU A 698 -36.13 -0.60 -25.37
CA GLU A 698 -37.59 -0.65 -25.54
C GLU A 698 -38.23 -1.81 -24.76
N CYS A 699 -37.61 -2.99 -24.79
CA CYS A 699 -38.09 -4.14 -24.02
C CYS A 699 -38.06 -3.86 -22.51
N CYS A 700 -36.97 -3.25 -22.00
CA CYS A 700 -36.91 -2.81 -20.61
C CYS A 700 -38.00 -1.79 -20.29
N LEU A 701 -38.23 -0.81 -21.17
CA LEU A 701 -39.24 0.24 -20.97
C LEU A 701 -40.65 -0.36 -20.90
N LYS A 702 -41.02 -1.20 -21.87
CA LYS A 702 -42.32 -1.90 -21.89
C LYS A 702 -42.54 -2.70 -20.61
N TYR A 703 -41.52 -3.42 -20.16
CA TYR A 703 -41.62 -4.23 -18.95
C TYR A 703 -41.85 -3.39 -17.68
N ILE A 704 -41.09 -2.31 -17.47
CA ILE A 704 -41.26 -1.44 -16.29
C ILE A 704 -42.53 -0.57 -16.35
N SER A 705 -43.10 -0.38 -17.54
CA SER A 705 -44.35 0.35 -17.74
C SER A 705 -45.61 -0.49 -17.49
N THR A 706 -45.47 -1.79 -17.21
CA THR A 706 -46.59 -2.61 -16.73
C THR A 706 -47.05 -2.15 -15.33
N ASP A 707 -48.29 -2.45 -14.94
CA ASP A 707 -48.90 -1.97 -13.69
C ASP A 707 -48.42 -2.76 -12.44
N ILE A 708 -47.10 -2.87 -12.29
CA ILE A 708 -46.41 -3.63 -11.24
C ILE A 708 -46.75 -3.08 -9.86
N ALA A 709 -46.79 -1.74 -9.72
CA ALA A 709 -47.05 -1.09 -8.44
C ALA A 709 -48.43 -1.46 -7.89
N LYS A 710 -49.44 -1.51 -8.77
CA LYS A 710 -50.79 -1.94 -8.41
C LYS A 710 -50.87 -3.44 -8.17
N SER A 711 -50.20 -4.26 -8.98
CA SER A 711 -50.19 -5.72 -8.82
C SER A 711 -49.51 -6.17 -7.52
N LEU A 712 -48.48 -5.45 -7.07
CA LEU A 712 -47.76 -5.76 -5.83
C LEU A 712 -48.31 -5.03 -4.59
N HIS A 713 -49.36 -4.21 -4.75
CA HIS A 713 -49.93 -3.38 -3.68
C HIS A 713 -48.88 -2.57 -2.91
N LEU A 714 -47.99 -1.87 -3.63
CA LEU A 714 -46.88 -1.15 -3.01
C LEU A 714 -47.39 -0.02 -2.08
N PRO A 715 -46.89 0.07 -0.83
CA PRO A 715 -47.24 1.15 0.08
C PRO A 715 -46.57 2.47 -0.31
N GLU A 716 -47.28 3.59 -0.15
CA GLU A 716 -46.75 4.95 -0.32
C GLU A 716 -46.79 5.71 1.02
N PRO A 717 -45.63 6.09 1.60
CA PRO A 717 -44.26 5.86 1.14
C PRO A 717 -43.76 4.42 1.39
N LEU A 718 -42.75 4.00 0.63
CA LEU A 718 -42.09 2.70 0.83
C LEU A 718 -41.49 2.58 2.25
N PRO A 719 -41.48 1.37 2.86
CA PRO A 719 -40.84 1.15 4.16
C PRO A 719 -39.35 1.46 4.09
N VAL A 720 -38.73 1.78 5.24
CA VAL A 720 -37.29 2.05 5.35
C VAL A 720 -36.49 0.91 4.70
N ALA A 721 -35.48 1.21 3.88
CA ALA A 721 -34.82 0.22 3.02
C ALA A 721 -34.28 -1.02 3.75
N SER A 722 -33.86 -0.82 5.00
CA SER A 722 -33.31 -1.84 5.90
C SER A 722 -34.36 -2.61 6.72
N SER A 723 -35.66 -2.31 6.59
CA SER A 723 -36.71 -3.02 7.30
C SER A 723 -37.00 -4.40 6.67
N GLU A 724 -37.54 -5.30 7.49
CA GLU A 724 -37.98 -6.64 7.04
C GLU A 724 -39.13 -6.55 6.03
N ASP A 725 -40.02 -5.56 6.18
CA ASP A 725 -41.10 -5.29 5.22
C ASP A 725 -40.54 -4.92 3.83
N ALA A 726 -39.51 -4.06 3.77
CA ALA A 726 -38.86 -3.71 2.51
C ALA A 726 -38.12 -4.90 1.89
N ALA A 727 -37.54 -5.79 2.71
CA ALA A 727 -36.92 -7.02 2.22
C ALA A 727 -37.96 -7.97 1.62
N SER A 728 -39.08 -8.18 2.32
CA SER A 728 -40.18 -9.03 1.86
C SER A 728 -40.79 -8.51 0.55
N LEU A 729 -40.97 -7.19 0.40
CA LEU A 729 -41.46 -6.58 -0.83
C LEU A 729 -40.49 -6.76 -2.00
N ARG A 730 -39.18 -6.66 -1.77
CA ARG A 730 -38.16 -6.94 -2.79
C ARG A 730 -38.19 -8.40 -3.24
N ASP A 731 -38.25 -9.32 -2.29
CA ASP A 731 -38.30 -10.76 -2.58
C ASP A 731 -39.56 -11.11 -3.37
N LEU A 732 -40.71 -10.55 -2.99
CA LEU A 732 -41.96 -10.70 -3.73
C LEU A 732 -41.84 -10.14 -5.16
N ALA A 733 -41.30 -8.93 -5.33
CA ALA A 733 -41.10 -8.32 -6.63
C ALA A 733 -40.18 -9.16 -7.54
N GLN A 734 -39.09 -9.71 -6.98
CA GLN A 734 -38.18 -10.59 -7.73
C GLN A 734 -38.79 -11.94 -8.09
N GLN A 735 -39.66 -12.49 -7.24
CA GLN A 735 -40.36 -13.76 -7.50
C GLN A 735 -41.46 -13.60 -8.55
N SER A 736 -42.22 -12.50 -8.50
CA SER A 736 -43.33 -12.24 -9.42
C SER A 736 -42.88 -11.58 -10.73
N TYR A 737 -41.80 -10.81 -10.74
CA TYR A 737 -41.30 -10.11 -11.92
C TYR A 737 -39.80 -10.33 -12.12
N PRO A 738 -39.38 -11.49 -12.65
CA PRO A 738 -37.98 -11.89 -12.69
C PRO A 738 -37.07 -10.92 -13.43
N PHE A 739 -37.57 -10.27 -14.49
CA PHE A 739 -36.81 -9.37 -15.34
C PHE A 739 -36.75 -7.93 -14.81
N LEU A 740 -37.52 -7.59 -13.77
CA LEU A 740 -37.69 -6.22 -13.27
C LEU A 740 -36.37 -5.57 -12.85
N GLU A 741 -35.56 -6.30 -12.08
CA GLU A 741 -34.30 -5.76 -11.57
C GLU A 741 -33.31 -5.45 -12.69
N TYR A 742 -33.23 -6.33 -13.70
CA TYR A 742 -32.40 -6.08 -14.86
C TYR A 742 -32.91 -4.86 -15.65
N ALA A 743 -34.22 -4.81 -15.91
CA ALA A 743 -34.84 -3.75 -16.71
C ALA A 743 -34.63 -2.37 -16.08
N VAL A 744 -34.90 -2.22 -14.78
CA VAL A 744 -34.72 -0.95 -14.04
C VAL A 744 -33.26 -0.51 -14.02
N HIS A 745 -32.32 -1.43 -13.80
CA HIS A 745 -30.90 -1.08 -13.69
C HIS A 745 -30.20 -0.87 -15.04
N SER A 746 -30.73 -1.44 -16.12
CA SER A 746 -30.02 -1.50 -17.42
C SER A 746 -30.66 -0.65 -18.52
N ILE A 747 -31.90 -0.17 -18.38
CA ILE A 747 -32.58 0.64 -19.40
C ILE A 747 -31.75 1.85 -19.86
N LEU A 748 -31.23 2.65 -18.92
CA LEU A 748 -30.40 3.82 -19.24
C LEU A 748 -29.03 3.44 -19.80
N HIS A 749 -28.50 2.26 -19.47
CA HIS A 749 -27.26 1.75 -20.06
C HIS A 749 -27.49 1.37 -21.52
N HIS A 750 -28.58 0.66 -21.84
CA HIS A 750 -28.92 0.33 -23.22
C HIS A 750 -29.19 1.59 -24.05
N ALA A 751 -29.82 2.62 -23.48
CA ALA A 751 -29.95 3.91 -24.15
C ALA A 751 -28.58 4.57 -24.43
N ASP A 752 -27.65 4.60 -23.46
CA ASP A 752 -26.32 5.20 -23.67
C ASP A 752 -25.47 4.45 -24.71
N GLU A 753 -25.55 3.11 -24.72
CA GLU A 753 -24.89 2.29 -25.75
C GLU A 753 -25.51 2.50 -27.14
N ALA A 754 -26.84 2.70 -27.24
CA ALA A 754 -27.50 3.02 -28.50
C ALA A 754 -27.06 4.39 -29.05
N GLU A 755 -26.98 5.40 -28.18
CA GLU A 755 -26.46 6.74 -28.52
C GLU A 755 -25.00 6.66 -29.02
N SER A 756 -24.21 5.71 -28.52
CA SER A 756 -22.82 5.52 -28.94
C SER A 756 -22.66 5.07 -30.39
N GLU A 757 -23.71 4.49 -30.97
CA GLU A 757 -23.77 3.96 -32.33
C GLU A 757 -24.65 4.83 -33.26
N ASP A 758 -24.73 6.13 -32.96
CA ASP A 758 -25.49 7.16 -33.70
C ASP A 758 -27.03 6.99 -33.67
N ILE A 759 -27.61 6.30 -32.67
CA ILE A 759 -29.06 6.27 -32.46
C ILE A 759 -29.48 7.32 -31.43
N VAL A 760 -30.07 8.41 -31.93
CA VAL A 760 -30.50 9.57 -31.13
C VAL A 760 -31.52 9.19 -30.04
N GLN A 761 -31.20 9.46 -28.78
CA GLN A 761 -32.03 9.16 -27.61
C GLN A 761 -32.82 10.36 -27.05
N LEU A 762 -32.82 11.50 -27.74
CA LEU A 762 -33.42 12.74 -27.23
C LEU A 762 -34.91 12.58 -26.86
N ASP A 763 -35.70 11.97 -27.74
CA ASP A 763 -37.14 11.76 -27.55
C ASP A 763 -37.43 10.80 -26.38
N PHE A 764 -36.59 9.76 -26.23
CA PHE A 764 -36.66 8.84 -25.11
C PHE A 764 -36.39 9.54 -23.78
N LEU A 765 -35.37 10.40 -23.71
CA LEU A 765 -35.02 11.14 -22.50
C LEU A 765 -36.11 12.16 -22.11
N GLN A 766 -36.77 12.78 -23.10
CA GLN A 766 -37.89 13.71 -22.86
C GLN A 766 -39.15 12.99 -22.34
N SER A 767 -39.42 11.78 -22.82
CA SER A 767 -40.61 10.99 -22.45
C SER A 767 -40.35 9.96 -21.35
N PHE A 768 -39.15 9.93 -20.78
CA PHE A 768 -38.75 8.95 -19.78
C PHE A 768 -39.65 9.01 -18.54
N PRO A 769 -40.28 7.89 -18.09
CA PRO A 769 -41.18 7.88 -16.95
C PRO A 769 -40.41 7.95 -15.61
N LEU A 770 -39.79 9.09 -15.35
CA LEU A 770 -38.80 9.30 -14.28
C LEU A 770 -39.34 8.94 -12.90
N GLN A 771 -40.55 9.40 -12.54
CA GLN A 771 -41.13 9.15 -11.22
C GLN A 771 -41.43 7.67 -10.98
N SER A 772 -42.07 7.01 -11.96
CA SER A 772 -42.32 5.57 -11.90
C SER A 772 -41.01 4.77 -11.83
N TRP A 773 -39.98 5.18 -12.57
CA TRP A 773 -38.67 4.55 -12.51
C TRP A 773 -37.98 4.76 -11.15
N ILE A 774 -38.04 5.95 -10.54
CA ILE A 774 -37.50 6.22 -9.20
C ILE A 774 -38.16 5.30 -8.17
N ASN A 775 -39.48 5.13 -8.24
CA ASN A 775 -40.22 4.23 -7.34
C ASN A 775 -39.74 2.77 -7.46
N MET A 776 -39.57 2.27 -8.69
CA MET A 776 -39.07 0.91 -8.93
C MET A 776 -37.60 0.75 -8.52
N HIS A 777 -36.76 1.77 -8.76
CA HIS A 777 -35.38 1.77 -8.33
C HIS A 777 -35.27 1.73 -6.80
N ASN A 778 -36.04 2.56 -6.10
CA ASN A 778 -36.07 2.62 -4.64
C ASN A 778 -36.66 1.35 -3.99
N LEU A 779 -37.60 0.67 -4.66
CA LEU A 779 -38.09 -0.64 -4.27
C LEU A 779 -36.92 -1.64 -4.19
N LEU A 780 -36.08 -1.69 -5.22
CA LEU A 780 -34.96 -2.63 -5.35
C LEU A 780 -33.73 -2.26 -4.51
N GLU A 781 -33.59 -1.01 -4.09
CA GLU A 781 -32.44 -0.53 -3.30
C GLU A 781 -32.49 -1.04 -1.84
N ARG A 782 -31.33 -1.52 -1.36
CA ARG A 782 -31.14 -2.12 -0.04
C ARG A 782 -30.67 -1.11 1.00
N TYR A 783 -30.00 -0.04 0.57
CA TYR A 783 -29.42 0.97 1.44
C TYR A 783 -30.20 2.28 1.40
N GLN A 784 -30.71 2.72 2.54
CA GLN A 784 -31.51 3.95 2.64
C GLN A 784 -30.77 5.18 2.10
N ALA A 785 -29.45 5.26 2.30
CA ALA A 785 -28.62 6.36 1.82
C ALA A 785 -28.44 6.42 0.29
N ARG A 786 -28.82 5.35 -0.44
CA ARG A 786 -28.74 5.27 -1.90
C ARG A 786 -30.10 5.46 -2.60
N ARG A 787 -31.19 5.50 -1.83
CA ARG A 787 -32.51 5.80 -2.39
C ARG A 787 -32.56 7.25 -2.85
N LEU A 788 -33.12 7.44 -4.03
CA LEU A 788 -33.33 8.75 -4.66
C LEU A 788 -34.58 9.41 -4.06
N THR A 789 -34.58 10.74 -3.96
CA THR A 789 -35.81 11.47 -3.61
C THR A 789 -36.73 11.60 -4.82
N SER A 790 -38.00 11.94 -4.61
CA SER A 790 -38.93 12.24 -5.71
C SER A 790 -38.53 13.48 -6.51
N GLU A 791 -37.63 14.31 -5.99
CA GLU A 791 -37.09 15.50 -6.67
C GLU A 791 -35.80 15.22 -7.45
N ALA A 792 -35.30 13.97 -7.49
CA ALA A 792 -34.09 13.62 -8.22
C ALA A 792 -34.22 13.96 -9.72
N SER A 793 -33.29 14.75 -10.25
CA SER A 793 -33.28 15.09 -11.67
C SER A 793 -32.68 13.96 -12.52
N LEU A 794 -33.15 13.82 -13.76
CA LEU A 794 -32.58 12.84 -14.69
C LEU A 794 -31.08 13.10 -14.95
N LEU A 795 -30.65 14.37 -15.05
CA LEU A 795 -29.24 14.73 -15.20
C LEU A 795 -28.37 14.22 -14.03
N TYR A 796 -28.87 14.29 -12.80
CA TYR A 796 -28.19 13.76 -11.62
C TYR A 796 -28.01 12.24 -11.73
N ILE A 797 -29.07 11.52 -12.10
CA ILE A 797 -29.06 10.06 -12.23
C ILE A 797 -28.07 9.61 -13.32
N LEU A 798 -28.05 10.28 -14.47
CA LEU A 798 -27.11 9.98 -15.56
C LEU A 798 -25.65 10.23 -15.13
N ALA A 799 -25.42 11.33 -14.41
CA ALA A 799 -24.10 11.70 -13.90
C ALA A 799 -23.56 10.69 -12.88
N GLU A 800 -24.39 10.26 -11.93
CA GLU A 800 -24.01 9.27 -10.92
C GLU A 800 -23.64 7.92 -11.55
N ARG A 801 -24.28 7.57 -12.68
CA ARG A 801 -24.15 6.28 -13.39
C ARG A 801 -23.13 6.27 -14.53
N ASN A 802 -22.34 7.33 -14.71
CA ASN A 802 -21.38 7.51 -15.80
C ASN A 802 -21.97 7.43 -17.22
N LEU A 803 -23.18 7.98 -17.44
CA LEU A 803 -23.87 7.91 -18.75
C LEU A 803 -23.63 9.18 -19.56
N ALA A 804 -22.38 9.36 -19.98
CA ALA A 804 -21.86 10.58 -20.57
C ALA A 804 -22.52 10.97 -21.91
N ARG A 805 -22.95 9.99 -22.71
CA ARG A 805 -23.49 10.22 -24.04
C ARG A 805 -24.91 10.74 -23.94
N LEU A 806 -25.71 10.14 -23.06
CA LEU A 806 -27.05 10.65 -22.75
C LEU A 806 -27.02 12.05 -22.12
N ILE A 807 -26.00 12.35 -21.29
CA ILE A 807 -25.79 13.72 -20.78
C ILE A 807 -25.62 14.72 -21.92
N GLN A 808 -24.79 14.39 -22.91
CA GLN A 808 -24.52 15.25 -24.07
C GLN A 808 -25.75 15.40 -24.98
N ALA A 809 -26.52 14.32 -25.16
CA ALA A 809 -27.67 14.29 -26.06
C ALA A 809 -28.83 15.19 -25.60
N HIS A 810 -29.12 15.26 -24.30
CA HIS A 810 -30.34 15.90 -23.79
C HIS A 810 -30.12 17.21 -23.03
N PHE A 811 -28.98 17.43 -22.37
CA PHE A 811 -28.84 18.51 -21.38
C PHE A 811 -28.02 19.72 -21.86
N SER A 812 -28.15 20.08 -23.14
CA SER A 812 -27.46 21.24 -23.73
C SER A 812 -27.80 22.58 -23.05
N THR A 813 -28.91 22.68 -22.31
CA THR A 813 -29.39 23.90 -21.64
C THR A 813 -29.37 23.85 -20.10
N SER A 814 -29.41 22.68 -19.44
CA SER A 814 -29.43 22.54 -17.95
C SER A 814 -28.07 22.63 -17.23
N SER A 815 -27.91 23.47 -16.20
CA SER A 815 -26.61 23.67 -15.55
C SER A 815 -26.14 22.40 -14.80
N PRO A 816 -24.90 21.92 -15.03
CA PRO A 816 -24.28 20.85 -14.24
C PRO A 816 -24.16 21.13 -12.73
N LEU A 817 -24.26 22.40 -12.33
CA LEU A 817 -24.17 22.88 -10.94
C LEU A 817 -25.53 23.14 -10.30
N GLU A 818 -26.63 22.76 -10.94
CA GLU A 818 -27.96 22.88 -10.38
C GLU A 818 -28.05 22.14 -9.03
N ALA A 819 -28.59 22.82 -8.02
CA ALA A 819 -28.68 22.25 -6.68
C ALA A 819 -29.72 21.13 -6.67
N SER A 820 -29.37 20.04 -6.01
CA SER A 820 -30.15 18.82 -5.85
C SER A 820 -30.19 18.46 -4.37
N LYS A 821 -31.32 17.92 -3.91
CA LYS A 821 -31.47 17.39 -2.54
C LYS A 821 -30.86 16.00 -2.38
N GLU A 822 -30.23 15.47 -3.43
CA GLU A 822 -29.60 14.17 -3.44
C GLU A 822 -28.24 14.14 -2.71
N ARG A 823 -27.75 12.92 -2.45
CA ARG A 823 -26.55 12.62 -1.65
C ARG A 823 -25.27 13.38 -2.05
N TYR A 824 -25.14 13.82 -3.30
CA TYR A 824 -23.95 14.53 -3.81
C TYR A 824 -24.20 15.99 -4.21
N GLU A 825 -25.33 16.58 -3.79
CA GLU A 825 -25.72 17.97 -4.03
C GLU A 825 -25.95 18.41 -5.48
N ASN A 826 -25.16 18.00 -6.48
CA ASN A 826 -25.40 18.34 -7.88
C ASN A 826 -24.84 17.27 -8.84
N PRO A 827 -25.26 17.28 -10.12
CA PRO A 827 -24.79 16.30 -11.11
C PRO A 827 -23.26 16.26 -11.26
N PHE A 828 -22.57 17.41 -11.27
CA PHE A 828 -21.12 17.47 -11.41
C PHE A 828 -20.39 16.77 -10.27
N PHE A 829 -20.82 17.01 -9.03
CA PHE A 829 -20.28 16.32 -7.85
C PHE A 829 -20.68 14.86 -7.78
N ALA A 830 -21.86 14.48 -8.27
CA ALA A 830 -22.26 13.08 -8.36
C ALA A 830 -21.31 12.30 -9.27
N ALA A 831 -20.99 12.83 -10.47
CA ALA A 831 -20.04 12.22 -11.39
C ALA A 831 -18.64 12.12 -10.78
N LEU A 832 -18.16 13.18 -10.12
CA LEU A 832 -16.87 13.19 -9.44
C LEU A 832 -16.80 12.17 -8.29
N ALA A 833 -17.84 12.10 -7.45
CA ALA A 833 -17.88 11.21 -6.29
C ALA A 833 -17.97 9.73 -6.65
N THR A 834 -18.54 9.41 -7.82
CA THR A 834 -18.63 8.03 -8.33
C THR A 834 -17.49 7.66 -9.26
N GLU A 835 -16.48 8.54 -9.42
CA GLU A 835 -15.34 8.36 -10.33
C GLU A 835 -15.79 8.19 -11.79
N SER A 836 -16.91 8.81 -12.16
CA SER A 836 -17.51 8.79 -13.49
C SER A 836 -16.80 9.79 -14.40
N THR A 837 -15.64 9.39 -14.92
CA THR A 837 -14.76 10.25 -15.73
C THR A 837 -15.44 10.78 -16.99
N ASP A 838 -16.12 9.92 -17.74
CA ASP A 838 -16.79 10.31 -18.99
C ASP A 838 -17.94 11.29 -18.71
N ALA A 839 -18.76 11.02 -17.68
CA ALA A 839 -19.82 11.94 -17.28
C ALA A 839 -19.26 13.28 -16.80
N THR A 840 -18.15 13.28 -16.07
CA THR A 840 -17.48 14.51 -15.64
C THR A 840 -17.03 15.34 -16.85
N GLN A 841 -16.44 14.70 -17.87
CA GLN A 841 -16.05 15.37 -19.10
C GLN A 841 -17.26 15.93 -19.88
N ALA A 842 -18.33 15.14 -19.99
CA ALA A 842 -19.58 15.56 -20.63
C ALA A 842 -20.16 16.80 -19.94
N LEU A 843 -20.23 16.78 -18.60
CA LEU A 843 -20.74 17.90 -17.81
C LEU A 843 -19.80 19.12 -17.88
N ALA A 844 -18.48 18.93 -17.91
CA ALA A 844 -17.51 20.01 -18.09
C ALA A 844 -17.68 20.71 -19.45
N LYS A 845 -17.89 19.93 -20.53
CA LYS A 845 -18.22 20.48 -21.86
C LYS A 845 -19.54 21.26 -21.83
N LEU A 846 -20.57 20.73 -21.18
CA LEU A 846 -21.87 21.41 -21.05
C LEU A 846 -21.77 22.75 -20.32
N GLU A 847 -20.93 22.85 -19.28
CA GLU A 847 -20.69 24.11 -18.59
C GLU A 847 -20.00 25.13 -19.51
N LEU A 848 -18.94 24.71 -20.21
CA LEU A 848 -18.16 25.59 -21.09
C LEU A 848 -18.97 26.11 -22.27
N CYS A 849 -19.88 25.30 -22.84
CA CYS A 849 -20.72 25.71 -23.96
C CYS A 849 -21.75 26.80 -23.60
N LYS A 850 -22.05 27.04 -22.32
CA LYS A 850 -23.07 28.00 -21.87
C LYS A 850 -22.55 29.39 -21.56
N SER A 851 -21.26 29.51 -21.27
CA SER A 851 -20.70 30.76 -20.79
C SER A 851 -20.32 31.70 -21.93
N THR A 852 -21.12 32.73 -22.17
CA THR A 852 -20.86 33.78 -23.17
C THR A 852 -20.06 34.98 -22.62
N GLY A 853 -19.39 34.85 -21.46
CA GLY A 853 -18.58 35.93 -20.87
C GLY A 853 -17.58 35.48 -19.81
N LEU A 854 -16.58 36.34 -19.58
CA LEU A 854 -15.43 36.28 -18.63
C LEU A 854 -15.24 34.97 -17.82
N LEU A 855 -14.11 34.32 -18.08
CA LEU A 855 -13.60 33.10 -17.43
C LEU A 855 -13.82 33.07 -15.91
N THR A 856 -14.89 32.41 -15.46
CA THR A 856 -15.05 32.05 -14.04
C THR A 856 -13.96 31.06 -13.64
N SER A 857 -13.60 31.01 -12.36
CA SER A 857 -12.67 30.02 -11.83
C SER A 857 -13.13 28.58 -12.08
N PHE A 858 -14.44 28.37 -12.21
CA PHE A 858 -15.03 27.07 -12.54
C PHE A 858 -14.81 26.70 -14.00
N GLN A 859 -14.95 27.65 -14.93
CA GLN A 859 -14.66 27.43 -16.36
C GLN A 859 -13.18 27.09 -16.60
N ARG A 860 -12.25 27.78 -15.95
CA ARG A 860 -10.82 27.42 -16.02
C ARG A 860 -10.55 26.00 -15.52
N LEU A 861 -11.28 25.55 -14.50
CA LEU A 861 -11.18 24.20 -13.99
C LEU A 861 -11.74 23.17 -15.00
N CYS A 862 -12.93 23.42 -15.55
CA CYS A 862 -13.51 22.58 -16.61
C CYS A 862 -12.56 22.48 -17.82
N GLN A 863 -11.92 23.59 -18.20
CA GLN A 863 -10.94 23.62 -19.27
C GLN A 863 -9.67 22.82 -18.93
N SER A 864 -9.10 22.98 -17.73
CA SER A 864 -7.96 22.17 -17.28
C SER A 864 -8.27 20.67 -17.25
N TYR A 865 -9.51 20.29 -16.91
CA TYR A 865 -9.92 18.88 -16.91
C TYR A 865 -10.00 18.28 -18.32
N LEU A 866 -10.46 19.07 -19.29
CA LEU A 866 -10.52 18.64 -20.69
C LEU A 866 -9.13 18.59 -21.35
N GLU A 867 -8.20 19.41 -20.88
CA GLU A 867 -6.80 19.43 -21.33
C GLU A 867 -5.98 18.29 -20.69
N ASP A 868 -6.23 17.95 -19.42
CA ASP A 868 -5.57 16.86 -18.71
C ASP A 868 -6.44 16.30 -17.57
N SER A 869 -6.99 15.09 -17.75
CA SER A 869 -7.84 14.43 -16.76
C SER A 869 -7.08 13.99 -15.51
N ASN A 870 -5.74 13.93 -15.54
CA ASN A 870 -4.90 13.60 -14.39
C ASN A 870 -4.61 14.82 -13.49
N GLN A 871 -4.92 16.04 -13.93
CA GLN A 871 -4.69 17.26 -13.15
C GLN A 871 -5.73 17.49 -12.04
N ILE A 872 -6.85 16.76 -12.06
CA ILE A 872 -7.91 16.88 -11.05
C ILE A 872 -7.96 15.62 -10.18
N PRO A 873 -8.08 15.74 -8.84
CA PRO A 873 -8.04 14.59 -7.95
C PRO A 873 -9.19 13.61 -8.19
N LYS A 874 -8.88 12.32 -8.19
CA LYS A 874 -9.90 11.26 -8.04
C LYS A 874 -10.56 11.42 -6.67
N LEU A 875 -11.86 11.66 -6.68
CA LEU A 875 -12.64 11.92 -5.49
C LEU A 875 -13.24 10.62 -4.97
N SER A 876 -12.75 10.13 -3.84
CA SER A 876 -13.34 8.95 -3.22
C SER A 876 -14.77 9.25 -2.78
N ARG A 877 -15.65 8.24 -2.82
CA ARG A 877 -17.06 8.32 -2.37
C ARG A 877 -17.23 8.95 -0.97
N ASN A 878 -16.20 8.88 -0.12
CA ASN A 878 -16.20 9.42 1.25
C ASN A 878 -15.83 10.90 1.33
N SER A 879 -15.20 11.48 0.29
CA SER A 879 -14.69 12.85 0.31
C SER A 879 -15.79 13.92 0.19
N LEU A 880 -16.90 13.58 -0.47
CA LEU A 880 -18.05 14.48 -0.69
C LEU A 880 -19.23 14.22 0.26
N LEU A 881 -19.14 13.20 1.14
CA LEU A 881 -20.15 12.98 2.19
C LEU A 881 -20.13 14.05 3.30
N LEU A 882 -19.15 14.95 3.28
CA LEU A 882 -19.02 16.03 4.23
C LEU A 882 -19.78 17.26 3.72
N LYS A 883 -21.05 17.36 4.12
CA LYS A 883 -21.98 18.50 3.94
C LYS A 883 -21.47 19.86 4.49
N LYS A 884 -20.17 20.02 4.76
CA LYS A 884 -19.57 21.18 5.42
C LYS A 884 -18.23 21.55 4.78
N PRO A 885 -18.17 22.64 4.00
CA PRO A 885 -16.94 23.19 3.43
C PRO A 885 -15.79 23.34 4.44
N ILE A 886 -16.11 23.62 5.71
CA ILE A 886 -15.17 23.78 6.83
C ILE A 886 -14.32 22.51 7.06
N GLU A 887 -14.89 21.32 6.93
CA GLU A 887 -14.16 20.07 7.19
C GLU A 887 -13.13 19.77 6.08
N LEU A 888 -13.37 20.25 4.85
CA LEU A 888 -12.42 20.12 3.74
C LEU A 888 -11.20 21.01 3.91
N ALA A 889 -11.39 22.22 4.45
CA ALA A 889 -10.29 23.12 4.81
C ALA A 889 -9.42 22.54 5.93
N LYS A 890 -10.02 21.88 6.92
CA LYS A 890 -9.31 21.13 7.98
C LYS A 890 -8.47 19.97 7.43
N GLN A 891 -8.88 19.34 6.33
CA GLN A 891 -8.16 18.25 5.68
C GLN A 891 -7.11 18.69 4.64
N GLY A 892 -6.97 20.00 4.39
CA GLY A 892 -5.97 20.54 3.45
C GLY A 892 -6.24 20.20 1.98
N LYS A 893 -7.48 19.90 1.60
CA LYS A 893 -7.85 19.46 0.24
C LYS A 893 -7.98 20.65 -0.72
N VAL A 894 -6.85 21.24 -1.12
CA VAL A 894 -6.74 22.46 -1.95
C VAL A 894 -7.65 22.45 -3.18
N GLU A 895 -7.65 21.36 -3.95
CA GLU A 895 -8.42 21.25 -5.19
C GLU A 895 -9.93 21.17 -4.96
N LEU A 896 -10.36 20.49 -3.89
CA LEU A 896 -11.77 20.46 -3.48
C LEU A 896 -12.23 21.83 -2.97
N THR A 897 -11.38 22.51 -2.21
CA THR A 897 -11.67 23.89 -1.78
C THR A 897 -11.73 24.82 -2.99
N ARG A 898 -10.86 24.67 -3.98
CA ARG A 898 -10.88 25.45 -5.23
C ARG A 898 -12.16 25.21 -6.01
N LEU A 899 -12.55 23.94 -6.16
CA LEU A 899 -13.78 23.51 -6.84
C LEU A 899 -15.02 24.08 -6.13
N LEU A 900 -15.11 23.97 -4.81
CA LEU A 900 -16.22 24.51 -4.03
C LEU A 900 -16.31 26.03 -4.08
N LEU A 901 -15.19 26.75 -3.95
CA LEU A 901 -15.15 28.20 -4.11
C LEU A 901 -15.57 28.63 -5.51
N ALA A 902 -15.21 27.84 -6.52
CA ALA A 902 -15.56 28.11 -7.91
C ALA A 902 -17.06 27.98 -8.18
N THR A 903 -17.81 27.19 -7.40
CA THR A 903 -19.29 27.12 -7.51
C THR A 903 -19.99 28.41 -7.06
N GLY A 904 -19.31 29.28 -6.31
CA GLY A 904 -19.87 30.53 -5.79
C GLY A 904 -20.97 30.37 -4.72
N LYS A 905 -21.34 29.14 -4.35
CA LYS A 905 -22.41 28.83 -3.38
C LYS A 905 -21.92 28.71 -1.92
N VAL A 906 -20.61 28.73 -1.69
CA VAL A 906 -20.02 28.61 -0.34
C VAL A 906 -19.75 29.99 0.26
N GLU A 907 -20.37 30.26 1.40
CA GLU A 907 -20.07 31.44 2.22
C GLU A 907 -18.77 31.22 3.02
N VAL A 908 -17.71 31.95 2.67
CA VAL A 908 -16.35 31.71 3.19
C VAL A 908 -16.15 32.10 4.66
N ASN A 909 -17.07 32.89 5.23
CA ASN A 909 -17.00 33.40 6.60
C ASN A 909 -17.97 32.72 7.57
N THR A 910 -18.67 31.66 7.14
CA THR A 910 -19.55 30.90 8.05
C THR A 910 -18.74 30.33 9.21
N ARG A 911 -19.26 30.48 10.43
CA ARG A 911 -18.64 30.01 11.67
C ARG A 911 -19.20 28.65 12.08
N ASP A 912 -18.35 27.77 12.59
CA ASP A 912 -18.76 26.52 13.22
C ASP A 912 -19.20 26.72 14.70
N HIS A 913 -19.52 25.64 15.39
CA HIS A 913 -19.87 25.62 16.81
C HIS A 913 -18.77 26.15 17.76
N ARG A 914 -17.51 26.21 17.32
CA ARG A 914 -16.37 26.78 18.06
C ARG A 914 -16.07 28.23 17.67
N GLY A 915 -16.89 28.81 16.79
CA GLY A 915 -16.69 30.15 16.25
C GLY A 915 -15.66 30.23 15.13
N GLN A 916 -15.19 29.08 14.62
CA GLN A 916 -14.10 28.97 13.65
C GLN A 916 -14.60 29.08 12.20
N THR A 917 -13.84 29.74 11.33
CA THR A 917 -14.11 29.90 9.90
C THR A 917 -13.34 28.87 9.05
N LEU A 918 -13.63 28.79 7.75
CA LEU A 918 -12.83 28.02 6.79
C LEU A 918 -11.34 28.40 6.84
N LEU A 919 -11.06 29.70 6.95
CA LEU A 919 -9.69 30.23 7.01
C LEU A 919 -9.01 29.87 8.35
N SER A 920 -9.75 29.88 9.46
CA SER A 920 -9.19 29.51 10.77
C SER A 920 -8.82 28.04 10.84
N GLN A 921 -9.65 27.14 10.31
CA GLN A 921 -9.32 25.72 10.24
C GLN A 921 -8.12 25.45 9.32
N ALA A 922 -8.02 26.14 8.19
CA ALA A 922 -6.84 26.03 7.34
C ALA A 922 -5.57 26.56 8.03
N ALA A 923 -5.68 27.63 8.82
CA ALA A 923 -4.56 28.24 9.54
C ALA A 923 -4.10 27.42 10.75
N GLU A 924 -5.04 26.92 11.55
CA GLU A 924 -4.82 26.04 12.72
C GLU A 924 -4.06 24.76 12.34
N ASN A 925 -4.37 24.18 11.16
CA ASN A 925 -3.76 22.94 10.67
C ASN A 925 -2.58 23.15 9.70
N GLY A 926 -2.19 24.40 9.41
CA GLY A 926 -1.02 24.70 8.61
C GLY A 926 -1.16 24.49 7.10
N HIS A 927 -2.39 24.51 6.57
CA HIS A 927 -2.67 24.22 5.16
C HIS A 927 -2.41 25.45 4.27
N GLU A 928 -1.14 25.77 4.07
CA GLU A 928 -0.65 26.95 3.34
C GLU A 928 -1.36 27.19 2.00
N ALA A 929 -1.53 26.16 1.18
CA ALA A 929 -2.14 26.29 -0.14
C ALA A 929 -3.65 26.60 -0.08
N VAL A 930 -4.36 26.09 0.93
CA VAL A 930 -5.77 26.43 1.19
C VAL A 930 -5.88 27.87 1.70
N VAL A 931 -4.96 28.29 2.58
CA VAL A 931 -4.88 29.68 3.08
C VAL A 931 -4.63 30.66 1.91
N LYS A 932 -3.66 30.39 1.04
CA LYS A 932 -3.40 31.20 -0.18
C LYS A 932 -4.65 31.32 -1.06
N LEU A 933 -5.31 30.19 -1.32
CA LEU A 933 -6.52 30.12 -2.13
C LEU A 933 -7.66 30.96 -1.53
N LEU A 934 -7.90 30.83 -0.23
CA LEU A 934 -8.94 31.57 0.48
C LEU A 934 -8.63 33.07 0.55
N LEU A 935 -7.38 33.46 0.82
CA LEU A 935 -6.95 34.86 0.81
C LEU A 935 -7.11 35.50 -0.59
N ALA A 936 -6.81 34.75 -1.66
CA ALA A 936 -6.97 35.21 -3.03
C ALA A 936 -8.43 35.51 -3.43
N THR A 937 -9.42 35.01 -2.69
CA THR A 937 -10.83 35.37 -2.92
C THR A 937 -11.16 36.81 -2.52
N GLY A 938 -10.35 37.43 -1.65
CA GLY A 938 -10.58 38.79 -1.14
C GLY A 938 -11.79 38.97 -0.22
N LYS A 939 -12.56 37.90 0.04
CA LYS A 939 -13.83 37.93 0.79
C LYS A 939 -13.71 37.43 2.24
N VAL A 940 -12.52 37.05 2.67
CA VAL A 940 -12.26 36.42 3.99
C VAL A 940 -11.94 37.43 5.08
N ASP A 941 -12.48 37.22 6.28
CA ASP A 941 -12.12 37.98 7.48
C ASP A 941 -10.84 37.42 8.13
N VAL A 942 -9.75 38.20 8.08
CA VAL A 942 -8.42 37.84 8.60
C VAL A 942 -8.23 38.13 10.09
N ASN A 943 -9.19 38.79 10.75
CA ASN A 943 -9.16 39.08 12.19
C ASN A 943 -10.26 38.33 12.95
N ALA A 944 -10.87 37.32 12.33
CA ALA A 944 -11.86 36.48 12.97
C ALA A 944 -11.28 35.84 14.25
N LYS A 945 -12.05 35.96 15.35
CA LYS A 945 -11.77 35.32 16.64
C LYS A 945 -12.67 34.11 16.85
N ASP A 946 -12.13 33.05 17.43
CA ASP A 946 -12.90 31.92 17.92
C ASP A 946 -13.55 32.21 19.29
N ASN A 947 -14.22 31.21 19.86
CA ASN A 947 -14.91 31.35 21.15
C ASN A 947 -13.97 31.52 22.36
N LEU A 948 -12.65 31.37 22.21
CA LEU A 948 -11.64 31.59 23.26
C LEU A 948 -10.91 32.94 23.08
N GLY A 949 -11.37 33.77 22.14
CA GLY A 949 -10.74 35.04 21.81
C GLY A 949 -9.46 34.90 20.98
N GLN A 950 -9.07 33.69 20.56
CA GLN A 950 -7.88 33.46 19.75
C GLN A 950 -8.10 33.94 18.30
N THR A 951 -7.08 34.59 17.75
CA THR A 951 -7.03 35.00 16.35
C THR A 951 -6.45 33.91 15.45
N LEU A 952 -6.63 34.05 14.13
CA LEU A 952 -5.97 33.22 13.12
C LEU A 952 -4.45 33.16 13.30
N LEU A 953 -3.84 34.30 13.65
CA LEU A 953 -2.39 34.41 13.84
C LEU A 953 -1.94 33.70 15.13
N SER A 954 -2.72 33.74 16.21
CA SER A 954 -2.40 32.98 17.43
C SER A 954 -2.50 31.48 17.20
N GLN A 955 -3.49 31.01 16.44
CA GLN A 955 -3.63 29.58 16.10
C GLN A 955 -2.46 29.09 15.22
N ALA A 956 -2.04 29.89 14.23
CA ALA A 956 -0.87 29.57 13.41
C ALA A 956 0.44 29.61 14.23
N ALA A 957 0.55 30.53 15.19
CA ALA A 957 1.72 30.67 16.05
C ALA A 957 1.80 29.61 17.15
N GLU A 958 0.66 29.17 17.70
CA GLU A 958 0.54 28.06 18.65
C GLU A 958 1.05 26.74 18.05
N ASN A 959 0.65 26.46 16.80
CA ASN A 959 0.99 25.22 16.10
C ASN A 959 2.27 25.31 15.24
N GLY A 960 2.94 26.47 15.22
CA GLY A 960 4.23 26.62 14.54
C GLY A 960 4.18 26.70 13.02
N HIS A 961 3.04 27.08 12.45
CA HIS A 961 2.84 27.15 11.01
C HIS A 961 3.41 28.45 10.43
N LYS A 962 4.75 28.53 10.40
CA LYS A 962 5.51 29.71 9.94
C LYS A 962 5.03 30.25 8.59
N ALA A 963 4.84 29.40 7.58
CA ALA A 963 4.42 29.84 6.24
C ALA A 963 3.00 30.45 6.24
N VAL A 964 2.08 29.91 7.04
CA VAL A 964 0.75 30.47 7.24
C VAL A 964 0.83 31.82 7.97
N ALA A 965 1.63 31.92 9.03
CA ALA A 965 1.83 33.16 9.74
C ALA A 965 2.42 34.26 8.84
N GLU A 966 3.41 33.93 8.00
CA GLU A 966 3.98 34.84 7.00
C GLU A 966 2.93 35.30 5.98
N LEU A 967 2.07 34.40 5.49
CA LEU A 967 0.98 34.75 4.58
C LEU A 967 -0.07 35.67 5.21
N LEU A 968 -0.45 35.40 6.46
CA LEU A 968 -1.38 36.23 7.21
C LEU A 968 -0.79 37.62 7.47
N LEU A 969 0.48 37.70 7.89
CA LEU A 969 1.20 38.96 8.09
C LEU A 969 1.36 39.76 6.79
N ALA A 970 1.62 39.08 5.67
CA ALA A 970 1.75 39.71 4.35
C ALA A 970 0.47 40.40 3.85
N THR A 971 -0.69 40.10 4.45
CA THR A 971 -1.94 40.83 4.15
C THR A 971 -1.93 42.27 4.65
N GLY A 972 -1.07 42.60 5.64
CA GLY A 972 -0.98 43.92 6.28
C GLY A 972 -2.20 44.32 7.13
N LYS A 973 -3.19 43.43 7.27
CA LYS A 973 -4.47 43.70 7.94
C LYS A 973 -4.65 42.98 9.29
N VAL A 974 -3.67 42.16 9.68
CA VAL A 974 -3.74 41.29 10.88
C VAL A 974 -3.24 42.02 12.12
N ASP A 975 -3.99 41.91 13.23
CA ASP A 975 -3.54 42.40 14.54
C ASP A 975 -2.54 41.44 15.19
N VAL A 976 -1.27 41.85 15.27
CA VAL A 976 -0.17 41.03 15.80
C VAL A 976 -0.10 40.97 17.33
N ASN A 977 -0.79 41.87 18.02
CA ASN A 977 -0.75 42.00 19.48
C ASN A 977 -2.10 41.65 20.14
N ALA A 978 -3.02 41.07 19.37
CA ALA A 978 -4.30 40.64 19.88
C ALA A 978 -4.12 39.63 21.03
N LYS A 979 -4.79 39.90 22.15
CA LYS A 979 -4.82 39.01 23.32
C LYS A 979 -6.05 38.11 23.26
N ASP A 980 -5.86 36.82 23.57
CA ASP A 980 -6.93 35.88 23.87
C ASP A 980 -7.46 36.07 25.31
N ASP A 981 -8.48 35.30 25.71
CA ASP A 981 -9.10 35.45 27.04
C ASP A 981 -8.11 35.24 28.21
N PRO A 982 -7.15 34.29 28.15
CA PRO A 982 -6.02 34.18 29.09
C PRO A 982 -5.00 35.33 29.06
N GLY A 983 -5.10 36.26 28.11
CA GLY A 983 -4.16 37.37 27.92
C GLY A 983 -2.93 37.03 27.08
N TRP A 984 -2.91 35.88 26.42
CA TRP A 984 -1.81 35.42 25.57
C TRP A 984 -1.89 36.05 24.18
N THR A 985 -0.73 36.44 23.66
CA THR A 985 -0.55 36.95 22.30
C THR A 985 -0.10 35.81 21.37
N PRO A 986 -0.18 35.98 20.04
CA PRO A 986 0.43 35.03 19.11
C PRO A 986 1.90 34.72 19.45
N LEU A 987 2.62 35.71 19.97
CA LEU A 987 4.00 35.56 20.39
C LEU A 987 4.18 34.70 21.64
N SER A 988 3.35 34.84 22.67
CA SER A 988 3.46 33.97 23.86
C SER A 988 3.17 32.51 23.51
N TRP A 989 2.25 32.27 22.58
CA TRP A 989 1.97 30.96 22.02
C TRP A 989 3.15 30.40 21.23
N ALA A 990 3.78 31.24 20.39
CA ALA A 990 5.01 30.90 19.68
C ALA A 990 6.14 30.55 20.67
N ALA A 991 6.42 31.37 21.67
CA ALA A 991 7.50 31.14 22.63
C ALA A 991 7.29 29.86 23.47
N ARG A 992 6.05 29.61 23.93
CA ARG A 992 5.68 28.41 24.68
C ARG A 992 5.92 27.12 23.87
N ASN A 993 5.59 27.14 22.57
CA ASN A 993 5.73 25.98 21.68
C ASN A 993 7.06 25.95 20.88
N GLY A 994 7.90 26.98 21.03
CA GLY A 994 9.26 27.01 20.50
C GLY A 994 9.46 27.66 19.11
N HIS A 995 8.58 28.58 18.73
CA HIS A 995 8.59 29.36 17.49
C HIS A 995 9.11 30.80 17.76
N LYS A 996 9.97 31.36 16.90
CA LYS A 996 10.71 32.63 17.16
C LYS A 996 9.90 33.91 16.83
N ALA A 997 9.76 34.86 17.80
CA ALA A 997 10.35 36.23 17.79
C ALA A 997 9.53 37.36 18.51
N VAL A 998 10.21 38.09 19.43
CA VAL A 998 10.09 39.52 19.88
C VAL A 998 9.25 39.96 21.12
N ASP A 999 9.74 39.67 22.33
CA ASP A 999 10.23 40.60 23.38
C ASP A 999 10.91 39.68 24.41
N VAL A 1000 12.23 39.79 24.53
CA VAL A 1000 13.05 38.72 25.10
C VAL A 1000 13.13 38.74 26.63
N ASP A 1001 12.68 39.83 27.26
CA ASP A 1001 12.68 40.01 28.72
C ASP A 1001 11.26 40.19 29.31
N ALA A 1002 10.21 40.03 28.50
CA ALA A 1002 8.83 40.13 28.97
C ALA A 1002 8.55 39.07 30.06
N LYS A 1003 8.10 39.53 31.24
CA LYS A 1003 7.76 38.64 32.35
C LYS A 1003 6.32 38.14 32.23
N ASP A 1004 6.11 36.85 32.49
CA ASP A 1004 4.77 36.31 32.72
C ASP A 1004 4.24 36.66 34.12
N ASN A 1005 3.04 36.18 34.47
CA ASN A 1005 2.40 36.43 35.77
C ASN A 1005 3.16 35.81 36.98
N LEU A 1006 4.22 35.03 36.74
CA LEU A 1006 5.09 34.44 37.76
C LEU A 1006 6.49 35.11 37.79
N GLY A 1007 6.63 36.22 37.06
CA GLY A 1007 7.89 36.95 36.94
C GLY A 1007 8.92 36.27 36.03
N GLN A 1008 8.57 35.21 35.28
CA GLN A 1008 9.52 34.44 34.47
C GLN A 1008 9.75 35.08 33.10
N THR A 1009 11.02 35.19 32.71
CA THR A 1009 11.41 35.59 31.36
C THR A 1009 11.39 34.38 30.40
N PRO A 1010 11.34 34.61 29.08
CA PRO A 1010 11.52 33.56 28.07
C PRO A 1010 12.80 32.73 28.28
N LEU A 1011 13.89 33.36 28.75
CA LEU A 1011 15.14 32.65 29.06
C LEU A 1011 14.98 31.74 30.29
N SER A 1012 14.31 32.20 31.35
CA SER A 1012 14.00 31.36 32.53
C SER A 1012 13.11 30.17 32.17
N GLN A 1013 12.14 30.35 31.28
CA GLN A 1013 11.30 29.25 30.80
C GLN A 1013 12.07 28.27 29.90
N ALA A 1014 12.96 28.77 29.04
CA ALA A 1014 13.84 27.92 28.22
C ALA A 1014 14.81 27.11 29.10
N ALA A 1015 15.34 27.72 30.17
CA ALA A 1015 16.21 27.07 31.14
C ALA A 1015 15.47 26.05 32.01
N ARG A 1016 14.23 26.33 32.44
CA ARG A 1016 13.38 25.40 33.19
C ARG A 1016 13.03 24.14 32.38
N ASN A 1017 12.80 24.29 31.08
CA ASN A 1017 12.35 23.21 30.19
C ASN A 1017 13.47 22.58 29.34
N GLY A 1018 14.72 23.02 29.49
CA GLY A 1018 15.87 22.47 28.76
C GLY A 1018 15.88 22.76 27.26
N ARG A 1019 15.29 23.86 26.80
CA ARG A 1019 15.18 24.23 25.38
C ARG A 1019 16.46 24.90 24.87
N GLU A 1020 17.48 24.08 24.62
CA GLU A 1020 18.83 24.48 24.17
C GLU A 1020 18.84 25.48 23.00
N ALA A 1021 18.17 25.15 21.89
CA ALA A 1021 18.17 26.02 20.71
C ALA A 1021 17.58 27.41 21.03
N ILE A 1022 16.49 27.46 21.82
CA ILE A 1022 15.85 28.73 22.19
C ILE A 1022 16.76 29.54 23.13
N ALA A 1023 17.40 28.89 24.10
CA ALA A 1023 18.37 29.55 24.98
C ALA A 1023 19.54 30.12 24.17
N GLU A 1024 20.11 29.36 23.22
CA GLU A 1024 21.17 29.82 22.32
C GLU A 1024 20.73 31.07 21.53
N LEU A 1025 19.52 31.05 21.00
CA LEU A 1025 18.96 32.15 20.23
C LEU A 1025 18.68 33.41 21.06
N LEU A 1026 18.16 33.24 22.28
CA LEU A 1026 17.92 34.32 23.21
C LEU A 1026 19.25 34.95 23.66
N LEU A 1027 20.25 34.13 24.00
CA LEU A 1027 21.57 34.60 24.40
C LEU A 1027 22.33 35.28 23.24
N ALA A 1028 22.16 34.80 22.01
CA ALA A 1028 22.76 35.41 20.81
C ALA A 1028 22.24 36.83 20.52
N THR A 1029 21.10 37.24 21.08
CA THR A 1029 20.61 38.62 20.93
C THR A 1029 21.45 39.65 21.69
N GLY A 1030 22.24 39.19 22.68
CA GLY A 1030 23.11 40.05 23.51
C GLY A 1030 22.39 41.01 24.45
N LYS A 1031 21.05 41.06 24.43
CA LYS A 1031 20.22 42.01 25.19
C LYS A 1031 19.55 41.42 26.43
N VAL A 1032 19.51 40.10 26.55
CA VAL A 1032 18.81 39.37 27.62
C VAL A 1032 19.54 39.49 28.96
N ASP A 1033 18.80 39.72 30.04
CA ASP A 1033 19.34 39.62 31.40
C ASP A 1033 19.45 38.14 31.82
N VAL A 1034 20.68 37.62 31.79
CA VAL A 1034 20.99 36.22 32.13
C VAL A 1034 20.86 35.92 33.63
N ASN A 1035 20.77 36.94 34.48
CA ASN A 1035 20.63 36.82 35.93
C ASN A 1035 19.24 37.25 36.43
N ALA A 1036 18.28 37.45 35.52
CA ALA A 1036 16.92 37.87 35.86
C ALA A 1036 16.27 36.90 36.87
N LYS A 1037 15.78 37.44 38.00
CA LYS A 1037 15.08 36.67 39.02
C LYS A 1037 13.57 36.66 38.77
N ASP A 1038 12.98 35.48 38.92
CA ASP A 1038 11.53 35.32 39.09
C ASP A 1038 11.08 35.69 40.51
N ASP A 1039 9.78 35.59 40.79
CA ASP A 1039 9.20 36.01 42.08
C ASP A 1039 9.72 35.17 43.27
N SER A 1040 10.30 33.99 43.01
CA SER A 1040 10.93 33.13 44.04
C SER A 1040 12.44 33.41 44.21
N GLY A 1041 12.99 34.36 43.46
CA GLY A 1041 14.41 34.69 43.46
C GLY A 1041 15.26 33.79 42.55
N TRP A 1042 14.65 32.97 41.68
CA TRP A 1042 15.38 31.99 40.87
C TRP A 1042 15.90 32.59 39.59
N THR A 1043 17.16 32.30 39.26
CA THR A 1043 17.78 32.67 37.98
C THR A 1043 17.58 31.58 36.94
N PRO A 1044 17.79 31.87 35.63
CA PRO A 1044 17.86 30.83 34.60
C PRO A 1044 18.84 29.70 34.94
N LEU A 1045 20.01 30.02 35.52
CA LEU A 1045 20.98 29.02 35.94
C LEU A 1045 20.44 28.14 37.08
N SER A 1046 19.73 28.71 38.05
CA SER A 1046 19.07 27.96 39.15
C SER A 1046 18.05 26.95 38.60
N TRP A 1047 17.25 27.35 37.61
CA TRP A 1047 16.29 26.47 36.93
C TRP A 1047 16.96 25.34 36.14
N ALA A 1048 18.02 25.64 35.40
CA ALA A 1048 18.80 24.64 34.67
C ALA A 1048 19.50 23.66 35.62
N ALA A 1049 20.04 24.16 36.73
CA ALA A 1049 20.78 23.37 37.71
C ALA A 1049 19.89 22.40 38.50
N ARG A 1050 18.68 22.82 38.92
CA ARG A 1050 17.71 21.93 39.58
C ARG A 1050 17.22 20.81 38.65
N ASN A 1051 16.92 21.14 37.40
CA ASN A 1051 16.32 20.19 36.45
C ASN A 1051 17.36 19.36 35.67
N GLY A 1052 18.65 19.64 35.81
CA GLY A 1052 19.72 18.84 35.18
C GLY A 1052 19.97 19.17 33.71
N HIS A 1053 19.62 20.37 33.26
CA HIS A 1053 19.73 20.76 31.84
C HIS A 1053 21.13 21.25 31.48
N LYS A 1054 22.08 20.31 31.36
CA LYS A 1054 23.52 20.57 31.12
C LYS A 1054 23.79 21.52 29.95
N ALA A 1055 23.21 21.26 28.78
CA ALA A 1055 23.48 22.07 27.58
C ALA A 1055 23.05 23.54 27.76
N VAL A 1056 21.94 23.80 28.47
CA VAL A 1056 21.51 25.18 28.74
C VAL A 1056 22.42 25.82 29.80
N ALA A 1057 22.85 25.07 30.82
CA ALA A 1057 23.82 25.56 31.80
C ALA A 1057 25.19 25.89 31.16
N GLU A 1058 25.67 25.07 30.21
CA GLU A 1058 26.88 25.34 29.43
C GLU A 1058 26.76 26.63 28.62
N LEU A 1059 25.62 26.82 27.93
CA LEU A 1059 25.34 28.06 27.19
C LEU A 1059 25.31 29.29 28.10
N LEU A 1060 24.66 29.18 29.27
CA LEU A 1060 24.60 30.26 30.26
C LEU A 1060 26.00 30.60 30.79
N LEU A 1061 26.79 29.60 31.21
CA LEU A 1061 28.15 29.79 31.73
C LEU A 1061 29.12 30.34 30.67
N ALA A 1062 28.97 29.92 29.41
CA ALA A 1062 29.78 30.39 28.29
C ALA A 1062 29.62 31.90 28.03
N THR A 1063 28.53 32.53 28.50
CA THR A 1063 28.35 33.99 28.39
C THR A 1063 29.36 34.78 29.23
N GLY A 1064 29.94 34.16 30.26
CA GLY A 1064 30.87 34.80 31.20
C GLY A 1064 30.26 35.85 32.14
N LYS A 1065 28.96 36.13 32.02
CA LYS A 1065 28.23 37.17 32.79
C LYS A 1065 27.35 36.62 33.90
N VAL A 1066 27.22 35.30 34.00
CA VAL A 1066 26.33 34.63 34.96
C VAL A 1066 26.94 34.66 36.36
N ASP A 1067 26.12 35.01 37.35
CA ASP A 1067 26.44 34.84 38.76
C ASP A 1067 26.21 33.38 39.18
N VAL A 1068 27.31 32.63 39.31
CA VAL A 1068 27.27 31.18 39.59
C VAL A 1068 26.88 30.85 41.04
N ASP A 1069 26.97 31.82 41.94
CA ASP A 1069 26.64 31.69 43.37
C ASP A 1069 25.37 32.48 43.74
N ALA A 1070 24.56 32.87 42.75
CA ALA A 1070 23.31 33.60 42.95
C ALA A 1070 22.36 32.84 43.88
N LYS A 1071 22.00 33.47 45.00
CA LYS A 1071 21.07 32.91 46.00
C LYS A 1071 19.60 33.18 45.64
N ASP A 1072 18.77 32.15 45.80
CA ASP A 1072 17.32 32.28 45.82
C ASP A 1072 16.81 32.83 47.17
N ASN A 1073 15.49 32.96 47.34
CA ASN A 1073 14.88 33.48 48.57
C ASN A 1073 15.07 32.57 49.81
N LEU A 1074 15.69 31.39 49.67
CA LEU A 1074 16.04 30.48 50.77
C LEU A 1074 17.57 30.39 50.99
N GLY A 1075 18.33 31.26 50.31
CA GLY A 1075 19.78 31.27 50.39
C GLY A 1075 20.47 30.16 49.57
N GLN A 1076 19.75 29.41 48.73
CA GLN A 1076 20.29 28.27 47.99
C GLN A 1076 20.98 28.72 46.69
N THR A 1077 22.17 28.18 46.43
CA THR A 1077 22.94 28.42 45.20
C THR A 1077 22.61 27.38 44.12
N PRO A 1078 22.94 27.62 42.83
CA PRO A 1078 22.80 26.60 41.79
C PRO A 1078 23.54 25.29 42.13
N LEU A 1079 24.71 25.37 42.78
CA LEU A 1079 25.45 24.18 43.23
C LEU A 1079 24.69 23.41 44.33
N SER A 1080 24.11 24.10 45.32
CA SER A 1080 23.34 23.43 46.37
C SER A 1080 22.04 22.81 45.83
N GLN A 1081 21.40 23.46 44.84
CA GLN A 1081 20.23 22.91 44.14
C GLN A 1081 20.60 21.64 43.34
N ALA A 1082 21.71 21.66 42.61
CA ALA A 1082 22.21 20.50 41.87
C ALA A 1082 22.60 19.34 42.80
N ALA A 1083 23.28 19.64 43.91
CA ALA A 1083 23.67 18.66 44.92
C ALA A 1083 22.47 17.99 45.59
N ARG A 1084 21.44 18.77 45.97
CA ARG A 1084 20.20 18.24 46.55
C ARG A 1084 19.45 17.32 45.59
N ASN A 1085 19.36 17.70 44.31
CA ASN A 1085 18.58 16.99 43.29
C ASN A 1085 19.36 15.89 42.53
N GLY A 1086 20.61 15.61 42.90
CA GLY A 1086 21.38 14.53 42.26
C GLY A 1086 21.84 14.82 40.82
N ARG A 1087 22.12 16.09 40.47
CA ARG A 1087 22.50 16.49 39.10
C ARG A 1087 24.01 16.49 38.91
N GLU A 1088 24.61 15.30 38.85
CA GLU A 1088 26.08 15.10 38.76
C GLU A 1088 26.75 15.91 37.64
N ALA A 1089 26.25 15.81 36.41
CA ALA A 1089 26.86 16.50 35.28
C ALA A 1089 26.78 18.04 35.35
N ILE A 1090 25.85 18.59 36.15
CA ILE A 1090 25.80 20.02 36.47
C ILE A 1090 26.82 20.35 37.56
N VAL A 1091 26.97 19.49 38.58
CA VAL A 1091 27.97 19.68 39.64
C VAL A 1091 29.38 19.68 39.04
N GLU A 1092 29.71 18.73 38.16
CA GLU A 1092 30.99 18.71 37.44
C GLU A 1092 31.22 20.01 36.66
N LEU A 1093 30.19 20.47 35.93
CA LEU A 1093 30.24 21.68 35.12
C LEU A 1093 30.47 22.93 35.98
N LEU A 1094 29.75 23.05 37.10
CA LEU A 1094 29.89 24.18 38.04
C LEU A 1094 31.26 24.17 38.73
N LEU A 1095 31.74 23.00 39.18
CA LEU A 1095 33.06 22.87 39.79
C LEU A 1095 34.20 23.18 38.80
N ALA A 1096 34.05 22.79 37.53
CA ALA A 1096 35.02 23.07 36.48
C ALA A 1096 35.20 24.57 36.18
N THR A 1097 34.23 25.42 36.57
CA THR A 1097 34.39 26.88 36.44
C THR A 1097 35.47 27.45 37.36
N GLY A 1098 35.80 26.76 38.46
CA GLY A 1098 36.75 27.18 39.48
C GLY A 1098 36.33 28.39 40.33
N LYS A 1099 35.15 28.98 40.07
CA LYS A 1099 34.66 30.21 40.71
C LYS A 1099 33.63 29.98 41.82
N VAL A 1100 33.05 28.78 41.89
CA VAL A 1100 31.93 28.45 42.78
C VAL A 1100 32.40 28.26 44.23
N ASP A 1101 31.65 28.82 45.18
CA ASP A 1101 31.83 28.54 46.60
C ASP A 1101 31.23 27.18 46.98
N VAL A 1102 32.11 26.16 47.09
CA VAL A 1102 31.73 24.79 47.45
C VAL A 1102 31.24 24.64 48.90
N ASN A 1103 31.43 25.65 49.74
CA ASN A 1103 31.02 25.66 51.15
C ASN A 1103 29.87 26.65 51.43
N ALA A 1104 29.26 27.22 50.39
CA ALA A 1104 28.17 28.17 50.53
C ALA A 1104 27.02 27.59 51.37
N LYS A 1105 26.63 28.33 52.41
CA LYS A 1105 25.51 27.95 53.29
C LYS A 1105 24.21 28.60 52.81
N ASP A 1106 23.14 27.80 52.80
CA ASP A 1106 21.77 28.30 52.72
C ASP A 1106 21.29 28.86 54.07
N ASP A 1107 20.06 29.38 54.13
CA ASP A 1107 19.53 30.02 55.35
C ASP A 1107 19.38 29.04 56.53
N SER A 1108 19.40 27.73 56.27
CA SER A 1108 19.41 26.66 57.29
C SER A 1108 20.83 26.22 57.70
N GLY A 1109 21.86 26.84 57.12
CA GLY A 1109 23.26 26.51 57.37
C GLY A 1109 23.76 25.31 56.56
N TRP A 1110 23.00 24.80 55.58
CA TRP A 1110 23.39 23.60 54.83
C TRP A 1110 24.35 23.93 53.70
N THR A 1111 25.42 23.14 53.57
CA THR A 1111 26.38 23.21 52.48
C THR A 1111 25.98 22.23 51.36
N PRO A 1112 26.52 22.38 50.13
CA PRO A 1112 26.33 21.38 49.08
C PRO A 1112 26.71 19.95 49.51
N LEU A 1113 27.76 19.80 50.33
CA LEU A 1113 28.14 18.49 50.89
C LEU A 1113 27.11 17.97 51.89
N SER A 1114 26.55 18.79 52.78
CA SER A 1114 25.52 18.33 53.71
C SER A 1114 24.21 18.00 52.99
N GLN A 1115 23.87 18.71 51.90
CA GLN A 1115 22.75 18.36 51.02
C GLN A 1115 22.98 17.00 50.33
N ALA A 1116 24.19 16.74 49.81
CA ALA A 1116 24.54 15.46 49.21
C ALA A 1116 24.51 14.31 50.24
N ALA A 1117 25.07 14.55 51.42
CA ALA A 1117 25.11 13.56 52.51
C ALA A 1117 23.73 13.22 53.06
N ARG A 1118 22.82 14.20 53.21
CA ARG A 1118 21.45 13.97 53.65
C ARG A 1118 20.62 13.18 52.63
N ASN A 1119 20.82 13.45 51.34
CA ASN A 1119 20.01 12.88 50.25
C ASN A 1119 20.65 11.65 49.57
N GLY A 1120 21.74 11.09 50.11
CA GLY A 1120 22.38 9.89 49.59
C GLY A 1120 23.03 10.05 48.21
N ARG A 1121 23.51 11.26 47.86
CA ARG A 1121 24.12 11.54 46.54
C ARG A 1121 25.61 11.23 46.54
N GLU A 1122 25.95 9.94 46.49
CA GLU A 1122 27.33 9.44 46.61
C GLU A 1122 28.30 10.04 45.58
N ALA A 1123 27.97 10.00 44.29
CA ALA A 1123 28.84 10.53 43.24
C ALA A 1123 29.09 12.03 43.39
N ILE A 1124 28.09 12.79 43.84
CA ILE A 1124 28.23 14.22 44.13
C ILE A 1124 29.12 14.44 45.35
N ALA A 1125 28.96 13.63 46.40
CA ALA A 1125 29.86 13.68 47.57
C ALA A 1125 31.31 13.39 47.15
N LYS A 1126 31.56 12.39 46.30
CA LYS A 1126 32.88 12.11 45.72
C LYS A 1126 33.45 13.31 44.96
N LEU A 1127 32.65 13.91 44.06
CA LEU A 1127 33.06 15.08 43.27
C LEU A 1127 33.41 16.29 44.16
N LEU A 1128 32.58 16.57 45.17
CA LEU A 1128 32.81 17.67 46.11
C LEU A 1128 34.08 17.42 46.94
N LEU A 1129 34.25 16.22 47.50
CA LEU A 1129 35.44 15.87 48.30
C LEU A 1129 36.73 15.90 47.46
N ALA A 1130 36.68 15.49 46.20
CA ALA A 1130 37.82 15.52 45.28
C ALA A 1130 38.37 16.94 45.02
N THR A 1131 37.58 18.00 45.28
CA THR A 1131 38.08 19.38 45.17
C THR A 1131 39.14 19.72 46.22
N GLY A 1132 39.18 19.00 47.34
CA GLY A 1132 40.08 19.26 48.48
C GLY A 1132 39.79 20.55 49.27
N LYS A 1133 38.79 21.34 48.86
CA LYS A 1133 38.43 22.65 49.44
C LYS A 1133 37.19 22.59 50.36
N VAL A 1134 36.53 21.44 50.43
CA VAL A 1134 35.28 21.28 51.18
C VAL A 1134 35.55 21.15 52.67
N ASP A 1135 34.79 21.88 53.48
CA ASP A 1135 34.74 21.70 54.93
C ASP A 1135 33.87 20.49 55.28
N VAL A 1136 34.53 19.35 55.52
CA VAL A 1136 33.87 18.08 55.86
C VAL A 1136 33.23 18.09 57.25
N ASN A 1137 33.54 19.07 58.10
CA ASN A 1137 33.00 19.23 59.44
C ASN A 1137 32.05 20.44 59.55
N ALA A 1138 31.62 21.01 58.43
CA ALA A 1138 30.71 22.16 58.41
C ALA A 1138 29.42 21.85 59.16
N LYS A 1139 29.12 22.64 60.18
CA LYS A 1139 27.90 22.53 60.98
C LYS A 1139 26.76 23.36 60.40
N ASP A 1140 25.57 22.75 60.34
CA ASP A 1140 24.33 23.48 60.09
C ASP A 1140 23.78 24.19 61.34
N ASN A 1141 22.62 24.85 61.23
CA ASN A 1141 21.98 25.54 62.36
C ASN A 1141 21.56 24.58 63.50
N SER A 1142 21.51 23.27 63.25
CA SER A 1142 21.27 22.21 64.24
C SER A 1142 22.58 21.57 64.75
N TRP A 1143 23.73 22.15 64.41
CA TRP A 1143 25.06 21.65 64.72
C TRP A 1143 25.39 20.29 64.08
N GLN A 1144 24.64 19.88 63.05
CA GLN A 1144 24.84 18.61 62.35
C GLN A 1144 25.92 18.75 61.27
N THR A 1145 26.88 17.83 61.29
CA THR A 1145 27.93 17.67 60.26
C THR A 1145 27.44 16.78 59.11
N PRO A 1146 28.09 16.79 57.93
CA PRO A 1146 27.78 15.84 56.86
C PRO A 1146 27.82 14.37 57.30
N LEU A 1147 28.75 14.00 58.19
CA LEU A 1147 28.83 12.64 58.74
C LEU A 1147 27.62 12.31 59.63
N LEU A 1148 27.18 13.26 60.47
CA LEU A 1148 25.95 13.12 61.25
C LEU A 1148 24.73 12.92 60.34
N GLN A 1149 24.62 13.66 59.23
CA GLN A 1149 23.53 13.51 58.27
C GLN A 1149 23.56 12.15 57.55
N ALA A 1150 24.74 11.68 57.15
CA ALA A 1150 24.90 10.36 56.53
C ALA A 1150 24.54 9.23 57.51
N ALA A 1151 25.03 9.31 58.75
CA ALA A 1151 24.75 8.35 59.81
C ALA A 1151 23.27 8.34 60.23
N ARG A 1152 22.64 9.52 60.33
CA ARG A 1152 21.22 9.64 60.67
C ARG A 1152 20.31 9.03 59.60
N ASN A 1153 20.64 9.22 58.32
CA ASN A 1153 19.80 8.80 57.20
C ASN A 1153 20.20 7.45 56.57
N GLY A 1154 21.25 6.78 57.08
CA GLY A 1154 21.65 5.44 56.63
C GLY A 1154 22.48 5.40 55.33
N HIS A 1155 23.17 6.48 54.99
CA HIS A 1155 23.94 6.57 53.74
C HIS A 1155 25.37 6.06 53.92
N GLU A 1156 25.51 4.73 53.95
CA GLU A 1156 26.77 4.01 54.23
C GLU A 1156 27.94 4.45 53.35
N ALA A 1157 27.77 4.42 52.02
CA ALA A 1157 28.84 4.79 51.09
C ALA A 1157 29.34 6.24 51.30
N ILE A 1158 28.46 7.16 51.72
CA ILE A 1158 28.88 8.53 52.03
C ILE A 1158 29.61 8.60 53.37
N ALA A 1159 29.16 7.83 54.37
CA ALA A 1159 29.87 7.73 55.65
C ALA A 1159 31.30 7.17 55.43
N GLU A 1160 31.45 6.12 54.63
CA GLU A 1160 32.75 5.57 54.25
C GLU A 1160 33.64 6.60 53.55
N LEU A 1161 33.11 7.32 52.54
CA LEU A 1161 33.83 8.37 51.83
C LEU A 1161 34.30 9.50 52.76
N LEU A 1162 33.45 9.93 53.69
CA LEU A 1162 33.78 10.97 54.66
C LEU A 1162 34.88 10.48 55.61
N LEU A 1163 34.76 9.27 56.14
CA LEU A 1163 35.76 8.66 57.04
C LEU A 1163 37.12 8.48 56.34
N ALA A 1164 37.11 8.06 55.07
CA ALA A 1164 38.31 7.89 54.26
C ALA A 1164 39.13 9.19 54.08
N THR A 1165 38.53 10.37 54.27
CA THR A 1165 39.28 11.63 54.24
C THR A 1165 40.26 11.79 55.40
N GLY A 1166 40.06 11.07 56.50
CA GLY A 1166 40.86 11.15 57.74
C GLY A 1166 40.75 12.47 58.51
N LYS A 1167 39.95 13.44 58.04
CA LYS A 1167 39.79 14.79 58.60
C LYS A 1167 38.48 15.00 59.34
N VAL A 1168 37.58 14.02 59.32
CA VAL A 1168 36.25 14.13 59.90
C VAL A 1168 36.31 13.96 61.42
N ASP A 1169 35.57 14.81 62.12
CA ASP A 1169 35.29 14.68 63.55
C ASP A 1169 34.20 13.61 63.75
N VAL A 1170 34.62 12.40 64.09
CA VAL A 1170 33.75 11.23 64.26
C VAL A 1170 32.89 11.30 65.53
N ASP A 1171 33.24 12.17 66.48
CA ASP A 1171 32.53 12.38 67.74
C ASP A 1171 31.82 13.75 67.80
N ALA A 1172 31.68 14.41 66.65
CA ALA A 1172 30.97 15.68 66.54
C ALA A 1172 29.54 15.55 67.12
N LYS A 1173 29.20 16.43 68.06
CA LYS A 1173 27.87 16.49 68.66
C LYS A 1173 26.97 17.50 67.96
N ASP A 1174 25.72 17.10 67.73
CA ASP A 1174 24.65 18.02 67.37
C ASP A 1174 24.08 18.76 68.59
N ASN A 1175 23.06 19.62 68.38
CA ASN A 1175 22.39 20.37 69.44
C ASN A 1175 21.71 19.53 70.52
N PHE A 1176 21.63 18.20 70.35
CA PHE A 1176 21.06 17.26 71.32
C PHE A 1176 22.15 16.41 72.00
N GLY A 1177 23.42 16.74 71.77
CA GLY A 1177 24.56 15.98 72.28
C GLY A 1177 24.77 14.64 71.56
N GLN A 1178 24.11 14.39 70.43
CA GLN A 1178 24.16 13.12 69.71
C GLN A 1178 25.35 13.08 68.74
N THR A 1179 26.06 11.95 68.70
CA THR A 1179 27.19 11.68 67.81
C THR A 1179 26.74 10.90 66.56
N PRO A 1180 27.56 10.79 65.49
CA PRO A 1180 27.26 9.90 64.37
C PRO A 1180 26.94 8.47 64.80
N LEU A 1181 27.70 7.93 65.77
CA LEU A 1181 27.47 6.58 66.28
C LEU A 1181 26.12 6.46 66.99
N SER A 1182 25.72 7.47 67.77
CA SER A 1182 24.43 7.44 68.47
C SER A 1182 23.25 7.48 67.50
N TRP A 1183 23.35 8.26 66.42
CA TRP A 1183 22.33 8.30 65.38
C TRP A 1183 22.28 7.00 64.55
N ALA A 1184 23.43 6.43 64.19
CA ALA A 1184 23.50 5.16 63.46
C ALA A 1184 22.87 4.03 64.29
N ALA A 1185 23.25 3.91 65.57
CA ALA A 1185 22.72 2.90 66.48
C ALA A 1185 21.21 3.10 66.76
N ARG A 1186 20.77 4.35 67.00
CA ARG A 1186 19.35 4.66 67.26
C ARG A 1186 18.45 4.30 66.07
N ASN A 1187 18.94 4.48 64.85
CA ASN A 1187 18.17 4.25 63.64
C ASN A 1187 18.41 2.86 63.02
N GLY A 1188 19.22 2.00 63.65
CA GLY A 1188 19.47 0.62 63.19
C GLY A 1188 20.42 0.49 62.00
N HIS A 1189 21.28 1.48 61.76
CA HIS A 1189 22.24 1.49 60.64
C HIS A 1189 23.53 0.75 61.04
N GLU A 1190 23.44 -0.57 61.16
CA GLU A 1190 24.51 -1.45 61.67
C GLU A 1190 25.83 -1.27 60.92
N ALA A 1191 25.82 -1.27 59.58
CA ALA A 1191 27.03 -1.10 58.76
C ALA A 1191 27.75 0.24 59.04
N ILE A 1192 27.01 1.33 59.28
CA ILE A 1192 27.62 2.63 59.62
C ILE A 1192 28.20 2.59 61.04
N ALA A 1193 27.52 1.94 61.98
CA ALA A 1193 28.04 1.77 63.34
C ALA A 1193 29.34 0.96 63.33
N GLU A 1194 29.41 -0.12 62.54
CA GLU A 1194 30.63 -0.90 62.34
C GLU A 1194 31.75 -0.07 61.70
N LEU A 1195 31.46 0.69 60.64
CA LEU A 1195 32.43 1.59 60.01
C LEU A 1195 32.99 2.63 60.98
N LEU A 1196 32.15 3.21 61.83
CA LEU A 1196 32.56 4.18 62.86
C LEU A 1196 33.43 3.51 63.93
N LEU A 1197 33.04 2.35 64.45
CA LEU A 1197 33.81 1.59 65.43
C LEU A 1197 35.17 1.15 64.89
N ALA A 1198 35.24 0.75 63.62
CA ALA A 1198 36.47 0.32 62.96
C ALA A 1198 37.53 1.43 62.85
N THR A 1199 37.16 2.71 62.99
CA THR A 1199 38.13 3.82 63.01
C THR A 1199 39.05 3.82 64.24
N GLY A 1200 38.64 3.17 65.34
CA GLY A 1200 39.35 3.15 66.62
C GLY A 1200 39.43 4.50 67.34
N LYS A 1201 38.78 5.54 66.82
CA LYS A 1201 38.82 6.92 67.35
C LYS A 1201 37.53 7.37 68.02
N VAL A 1202 36.46 6.57 67.93
CA VAL A 1202 35.12 6.91 68.42
C VAL A 1202 35.02 6.70 69.92
N ASP A 1203 34.50 7.69 70.65
CA ASP A 1203 34.15 7.56 72.05
C ASP A 1203 32.83 6.80 72.22
N VAL A 1204 32.93 5.47 72.41
CA VAL A 1204 31.78 4.59 72.68
C VAL A 1204 31.06 4.91 74.00
N ASN A 1205 31.67 5.72 74.88
CA ASN A 1205 31.08 6.16 76.15
C ASN A 1205 30.53 7.59 76.09
N ALA A 1206 30.53 8.23 74.92
CA ALA A 1206 30.00 9.58 74.74
C ALA A 1206 28.54 9.63 75.22
N LYS A 1207 28.28 10.49 76.21
CA LYS A 1207 26.94 10.74 76.74
C LYS A 1207 26.28 11.86 75.94
N ASP A 1208 24.99 11.69 75.69
CA ASP A 1208 24.11 12.79 75.31
C ASP A 1208 23.85 13.71 76.52
N ASP A 1209 23.25 14.87 76.28
CA ASP A 1209 23.00 15.87 77.32
C ASP A 1209 21.95 15.41 78.36
N LEU A 1210 21.34 14.23 78.14
CA LEU A 1210 20.41 13.56 79.06
C LEU A 1210 21.09 12.48 79.93
N GLY A 1211 22.38 12.23 79.74
CA GLY A 1211 23.18 11.34 80.59
C GLY A 1211 23.01 9.84 80.32
N CYS A 1212 22.39 9.44 79.20
CA CYS A 1212 22.20 8.04 78.84
C CYS A 1212 23.52 7.42 78.32
N ARG A 1213 23.89 6.23 78.85
CA ARG A 1213 25.04 5.43 78.35
C ARG A 1213 24.55 4.37 77.35
N PHE A 1214 25.26 4.20 76.23
CA PHE A 1214 24.99 3.20 75.19
C PHE A 1214 25.34 1.74 75.61
N HIS A 1215 24.76 1.23 76.69
CA HIS A 1215 24.99 -0.16 77.15
C HIS A 1215 23.85 -1.16 76.86
N GLY A 1216 22.86 -0.80 76.03
CA GLY A 1216 21.61 -1.57 75.91
C GLY A 1216 21.26 -2.18 74.55
N LEU A 1217 22.05 -1.98 73.48
CA LEU A 1217 21.66 -2.36 72.11
C LEU A 1217 22.77 -3.07 71.31
N LEU A 1218 23.65 -3.81 71.98
CA LEU A 1218 24.57 -4.75 71.33
C LEU A 1218 24.17 -6.18 71.68
N GLY A 1219 23.39 -6.80 70.81
CA GLY A 1219 23.34 -8.26 70.64
C GLY A 1219 24.63 -8.82 70.02
N ILE A 1220 25.79 -8.24 70.35
CA ILE A 1220 27.13 -8.66 69.91
C ILE A 1220 27.87 -9.20 71.14
N GLY A 1221 27.19 -10.09 71.88
CA GLY A 1221 27.70 -10.70 73.11
C GLY A 1221 28.36 -12.06 72.91
N THR A 1222 28.45 -12.62 71.70
CA THR A 1222 29.02 -13.97 71.51
C THR A 1222 29.91 -14.19 70.29
N ARG A 1223 30.33 -13.15 69.54
CA ARG A 1223 31.49 -13.20 68.62
C ARG A 1223 31.72 -11.82 67.96
N LEU A 1224 32.53 -10.99 68.60
CA LEU A 1224 33.62 -10.19 68.01
C LEU A 1224 34.39 -9.52 69.14
#